data_AF-A0A2E3W1Y9-F1
#
_entry.id   AF-A0A2E3W1Y9-F1
#
_cell.length_a   1.000
_cell.length_b   1.000
_cell.length_c   1.000
_cell.angle_alpha   90.00
_cell.angle_beta   90.00
_cell.angle_gamma   90.00
#
_symmetry.space_group_name_H-M   'P 1'
#
loop_
_entity.id
_entity.type
_entity.pdbx_description
1 polymer ?
#
loop_
_entity_poly.entity_id
_entity_poly.type
_entity_poly.pdbx_seq_one_letter_code
_entity_poly.pdbx_strand_id
1 'polypeptide(L)'
;MKNFIGLGLTLLLITGCGDLFMGDKEDKSISLEAFSCDLDTKAFSKILEHNIKGDIICLQEKIQAFIDLVKTDRPGYISEKTLVNFVENGPLDLGDEDLSPVIEAIFDLTHLILGGDRGYISRADFDRIVAFLIEFNKNIFPVYDIFSNENELDWGDYDRNRKIVRKYFVIISQEIRHLLNLNRRGVYRIDIHQFLDRFFTEEPEIADKIKSMMWLKRTFLGGQSDALTHIELDNALVKLPELGEVAYDLVKFGSFGFKDDAQSMIDDVYLKDLQTIKRNLHFGRDSYEALFTVTDVLDSIGKLEVDIGFDLTQYPQEIMKLKGTLLGSNGEFFSSVEVVNLLDHLSNILEEGSFFFRVYAMYEEELNSTAPVTNDFSDFPVDTSLEEQYLENFSKIANQYRFFKGDYRAPYFSFEHYRNPLAILEISALEYLVKIVMKEYGAPSEGARGGYHMTLEETIALMQDYRRFLRDQGIVTIGKVMGGEVVGAAENLVLMSTLFQYQSNGCDDYVCMEVPEITEFLVTLFTALSVKDFFTEEMQKVCSDEVDEYNRIYPDCFRRNFVNVLETPNPEDEFRSLSDYMPLLSSYIVELTDDLPAGTPPTESEGYMKFLTETESFTRTCRYYDEGETEPVPMKANDAFAVFAGMLNVESTLLKFDKNQNNKLDGFGRNNEVLEAYYSTYQGAIEALVAEQGGPLLTKLSRQIFQYLIKYGKVPETDNIGSIKDFVKFLFSRYKNADATRTTISTILKVLGEQNAGENYFKCEECMRDPNTECVPVSGYTDQNGEVVCEDDPWE
;
A
#
# COMPACT_ATOMS: atom_id res chain seq x y z
N MET A 1 -1.64 -16.11 -3.75
CA MET A 1 -2.88 -16.52 -3.02
C MET A 1 -2.96 -18.01 -2.70
N LYS A 2 -2.88 -18.95 -3.68
CA LYS A 2 -2.83 -20.41 -3.42
C LYS A 2 -1.76 -20.85 -2.40
N ASN A 3 -0.62 -20.15 -2.37
CA ASN A 3 0.48 -20.38 -1.41
C ASN A 3 0.16 -19.98 0.04
N PHE A 4 -0.62 -18.91 0.26
CA PHE A 4 -1.04 -18.43 1.59
C PHE A 4 -2.07 -19.35 2.26
N ILE A 5 -2.90 -19.96 1.41
CA ILE A 5 -3.93 -20.94 1.74
C ILE A 5 -3.29 -22.24 2.18
N GLY A 6 -2.32 -22.73 1.38
CA GLY A 6 -1.45 -23.82 1.75
C GLY A 6 -0.76 -23.52 3.08
N LEU A 7 -0.16 -22.35 3.27
CA LEU A 7 0.64 -22.04 4.46
C LEU A 7 -0.14 -21.87 5.77
N GLY A 8 -1.26 -21.14 5.76
CA GLY A 8 -2.08 -20.93 6.95
C GLY A 8 -2.69 -22.24 7.44
N LEU A 9 -3.10 -23.10 6.52
CA LEU A 9 -3.50 -24.46 6.82
C LEU A 9 -2.28 -25.32 7.22
N THR A 10 -1.13 -25.23 6.57
CA THR A 10 -0.01 -26.17 6.81
C THR A 10 0.82 -25.85 8.06
N LEU A 11 0.96 -24.58 8.48
CA LEU A 11 1.50 -24.22 9.80
C LEU A 11 0.61 -24.71 10.95
N LEU A 12 -0.71 -24.76 10.70
CA LEU A 12 -1.71 -25.18 11.70
C LEU A 12 -2.01 -26.68 11.61
N LEU A 13 -1.57 -27.34 10.53
CA LEU A 13 -1.80 -28.75 10.20
C LEU A 13 -0.49 -29.51 10.05
N ILE A 14 0.39 -29.39 11.04
CA ILE A 14 1.41 -30.41 11.36
C ILE A 14 0.73 -31.76 11.73
N THR A 15 -0.45 -32.09 11.19
CA THR A 15 -1.12 -33.39 11.24
C THR A 15 -1.77 -33.83 9.91
N GLY A 16 -1.59 -33.12 8.79
CA GLY A 16 -2.17 -33.48 7.49
C GLY A 16 -1.18 -34.17 6.55
N CYS A 17 -1.34 -35.49 6.34
CA CYS A 17 -0.57 -36.33 5.41
C CYS A 17 -0.72 -35.91 3.94
N GLY A 18 0.08 -34.96 3.44
CA GLY A 18 0.12 -34.57 2.02
C GLY A 18 1.29 -35.18 1.25
N ASP A 19 2.51 -34.99 1.71
CA ASP A 19 3.71 -35.23 0.88
C ASP A 19 4.22 -36.68 0.86
N LEU A 20 3.49 -37.63 1.46
CA LEU A 20 4.03 -38.98 1.66
C LEU A 20 4.12 -39.81 0.36
N PHE A 21 3.72 -39.26 -0.79
CA PHE A 21 3.47 -40.03 -2.00
C PHE A 21 3.53 -39.24 -3.34
N MET A 22 4.16 -38.07 -3.42
CA MET A 22 4.30 -37.29 -4.68
C MET A 22 5.47 -37.78 -5.57
N GLY A 23 5.65 -39.09 -5.68
CA GLY A 23 6.49 -39.67 -6.72
C GLY A 23 5.74 -39.69 -8.06
N ASP A 24 6.10 -38.81 -8.99
CA ASP A 24 5.57 -38.83 -10.36
C ASP A 24 6.19 -39.99 -11.16
N LYS A 25 5.73 -41.21 -10.87
CA LYS A 25 6.07 -42.42 -11.62
C LYS A 25 4.81 -43.03 -12.24
N GLU A 26 4.98 -43.53 -13.46
CA GLU A 26 3.97 -44.28 -14.22
C GLU A 26 3.41 -45.44 -13.39
N ASP A 27 2.09 -45.65 -13.48
CA ASP A 27 1.32 -46.69 -12.80
C ASP A 27 2.05 -48.03 -12.71
N LYS A 28 2.60 -48.33 -11.53
CA LYS A 28 2.94 -49.70 -11.14
C LYS A 28 1.91 -50.16 -10.11
N SER A 29 0.87 -50.83 -10.60
CA SER A 29 -0.04 -51.58 -9.75
C SER A 29 0.75 -52.59 -8.90
N ILE A 30 0.81 -52.37 -7.59
CA ILE A 30 1.43 -53.29 -6.63
C ILE A 30 0.50 -54.49 -6.50
N SER A 31 0.70 -55.54 -7.31
CA SER A 31 -0.02 -56.80 -7.13
C SER A 31 0.62 -57.61 -5.99
N LEU A 32 0.14 -57.39 -4.77
CA LEU A 32 0.24 -58.37 -3.70
C LEU A 32 -1.10 -59.09 -3.64
N GLU A 33 -1.17 -60.32 -4.16
CA GLU A 33 -2.34 -61.21 -4.10
C GLU A 33 -2.76 -61.60 -2.65
N ALA A 34 -2.23 -60.91 -1.63
CA ALA A 34 -2.49 -61.13 -0.20
C ALA A 34 -3.27 -59.98 0.48
N PHE A 35 -3.55 -58.86 -0.21
CA PHE A 35 -4.28 -57.71 0.36
C PHE A 35 -5.55 -57.37 -0.44
N SER A 36 -6.59 -56.92 0.26
CA SER A 36 -7.96 -56.76 -0.26
C SER A 36 -8.25 -55.49 -1.06
N CYS A 37 -7.33 -54.52 -1.10
CA CYS A 37 -7.55 -53.19 -1.66
C CYS A 37 -6.36 -52.68 -2.49
N ASP A 38 -6.67 -51.98 -3.57
CA ASP A 38 -5.70 -51.21 -4.37
C ASP A 38 -5.54 -49.84 -3.72
N LEU A 39 -4.30 -49.51 -3.32
CA LEU A 39 -3.98 -48.25 -2.64
C LEU A 39 -3.52 -47.25 -3.70
N ASP A 40 -4.22 -46.12 -3.87
CA ASP A 40 -3.72 -45.00 -4.65
C ASP A 40 -2.86 -44.11 -3.75
N THR A 41 -1.55 -44.21 -3.92
CA THR A 41 -0.59 -43.39 -3.18
C THR A 41 -0.73 -41.91 -3.55
N LYS A 42 -1.04 -41.59 -4.82
CA LYS A 42 -1.20 -40.21 -5.27
C LYS A 42 -2.41 -39.52 -4.64
N ALA A 43 -3.40 -40.26 -4.17
CA ALA A 43 -4.56 -39.69 -3.48
C ALA A 43 -4.15 -38.90 -2.21
N PHE A 44 -3.14 -39.35 -1.47
CA PHE A 44 -2.68 -38.69 -0.26
C PHE A 44 -2.09 -37.29 -0.50
N SER A 45 -1.46 -37.05 -1.65
CA SER A 45 -1.05 -35.71 -2.09
C SER A 45 -2.20 -34.71 -2.17
N LYS A 46 -3.42 -35.23 -2.33
CA LYS A 46 -4.66 -34.46 -2.45
C LYS A 46 -5.55 -34.61 -1.21
N ILE A 47 -4.99 -34.99 -0.05
CA ILE A 47 -5.76 -35.13 1.21
C ILE A 47 -6.47 -33.82 1.62
N LEU A 48 -5.93 -32.68 1.20
CA LEU A 48 -6.54 -31.37 1.45
C LEU A 48 -7.58 -30.99 0.40
N GLU A 49 -7.55 -31.61 -0.79
CA GLU A 49 -8.37 -31.20 -1.94
C GLU A 49 -9.54 -32.15 -2.19
N HIS A 50 -9.39 -33.43 -1.83
CA HIS A 50 -10.33 -34.49 -2.17
C HIS A 50 -10.59 -35.39 -0.97
N ASN A 51 -11.78 -36.01 -0.94
CA ASN A 51 -12.08 -37.03 0.04
C ASN A 51 -11.41 -38.36 -0.35
N ILE A 52 -10.40 -38.76 0.42
CA ILE A 52 -9.56 -39.95 0.18
C ILE A 52 -9.74 -41.02 1.24
N LYS A 53 -10.91 -41.03 1.89
CA LYS A 53 -11.23 -41.99 2.96
C LYS A 53 -10.98 -43.45 2.55
N GLY A 54 -11.25 -43.80 1.29
CA GLY A 54 -11.02 -45.15 0.76
C GLY A 54 -9.56 -45.56 0.86
N ASP A 55 -8.65 -44.69 0.40
CA ASP A 55 -7.21 -44.91 0.42
C ASP A 55 -6.63 -44.93 1.84
N ILE A 56 -7.15 -44.07 2.73
CA ILE A 56 -6.76 -44.07 4.16
C ILE A 56 -7.11 -45.41 4.83
N ILE A 57 -8.30 -45.96 4.58
CA ILE A 57 -8.70 -47.28 5.11
C ILE A 57 -7.84 -48.38 4.49
N CYS A 58 -7.55 -48.31 3.19
CA CYS A 58 -6.70 -49.28 2.53
C CYS A 58 -5.28 -49.29 3.11
N LEU A 59 -4.71 -48.11 3.41
CA LEU A 59 -3.44 -47.98 4.09
C LEU A 59 -3.47 -48.63 5.48
N GLN A 60 -4.56 -48.44 6.24
CA GLN A 60 -4.74 -49.08 7.54
C GLN A 60 -4.70 -50.60 7.45
N GLU A 61 -5.44 -51.21 6.51
CA GLU A 61 -5.46 -52.66 6.30
C GLU A 61 -4.05 -53.21 6.00
N LYS A 62 -3.31 -52.50 5.13
CA LYS A 62 -1.94 -52.88 4.73
C LYS A 62 -0.95 -52.77 5.89
N ILE A 63 -0.98 -51.67 6.65
CA ILE A 63 -0.07 -51.47 7.80
C ILE A 63 -0.41 -52.43 8.95
N GLN A 64 -1.69 -52.71 9.23
CA GLN A 64 -2.04 -53.68 10.27
C GLN A 64 -1.53 -55.09 9.93
N ALA A 65 -1.67 -55.51 8.67
CA ALA A 65 -1.15 -56.80 8.26
C ALA A 65 0.38 -56.83 8.26
N PHE A 66 1.05 -55.70 7.99
CA PHE A 66 2.49 -55.56 8.19
C PHE A 66 2.90 -55.78 9.65
N ILE A 67 2.19 -55.16 10.61
CA ILE A 67 2.42 -55.37 12.06
C ILE A 67 2.32 -56.85 12.43
N ASP A 68 1.34 -57.55 11.85
CA ASP A 68 1.07 -58.95 12.15
C ASP A 68 2.10 -59.92 11.51
N LEU A 69 2.76 -59.49 10.42
CA LEU A 69 3.72 -60.31 9.66
C LEU A 69 5.19 -60.08 10.05
N VAL A 70 5.55 -58.87 10.48
CA VAL A 70 6.95 -58.51 10.73
C VAL A 70 7.35 -58.73 12.18
N LYS A 71 8.47 -59.45 12.38
CA LYS A 71 9.07 -59.62 13.70
C LYS A 71 9.71 -58.31 14.15
N THR A 72 9.01 -57.56 14.98
CA THR A 72 9.55 -56.39 15.67
C THR A 72 10.20 -56.79 16.98
N ASP A 73 11.08 -55.93 17.50
CA ASP A 73 11.69 -56.06 18.82
C ASP A 73 10.68 -55.88 19.96
N ARG A 74 9.46 -55.38 19.66
CA ARG A 74 8.33 -55.24 20.57
C ARG A 74 7.01 -55.70 19.90
N PRO A 75 6.55 -56.94 20.15
CA PRO A 75 5.31 -57.46 19.56
C PRO A 75 4.11 -56.52 19.81
N GLY A 76 3.36 -56.21 18.76
CA GLY A 76 2.20 -55.28 18.80
C GLY A 76 2.53 -53.80 18.57
N TYR A 77 3.81 -53.48 18.31
CA TYR A 77 4.28 -52.15 17.93
C TYR A 77 4.93 -52.16 16.55
N ILE A 78 4.75 -51.07 15.82
CA ILE A 78 5.58 -50.70 14.67
C ILE A 78 6.82 -50.00 15.23
N SER A 79 8.00 -50.48 14.84
CA SER A 79 9.29 -49.83 15.12
C SER A 79 9.68 -48.98 13.91
N GLU A 80 10.03 -47.71 14.13
CA GLU A 80 10.50 -46.77 13.11
C GLU A 80 11.62 -47.38 12.26
N LYS A 81 12.66 -47.89 12.92
CA LYS A 81 13.81 -48.55 12.27
C LYS A 81 13.41 -49.75 11.42
N THR A 82 12.42 -50.52 11.89
CA THR A 82 11.96 -51.70 11.17
C THR A 82 11.14 -51.32 9.95
N LEU A 83 10.32 -50.26 10.06
CA LEU A 83 9.53 -49.74 8.95
C LEU A 83 10.44 -49.08 7.89
N VAL A 84 11.36 -48.21 8.30
CA VAL A 84 12.37 -47.58 7.42
C VAL A 84 13.17 -48.66 6.67
N ASN A 85 13.75 -49.63 7.39
CA ASN A 85 14.50 -50.71 6.75
C ASN A 85 13.63 -51.60 5.83
N PHE A 86 12.33 -51.71 6.10
CA PHE A 86 11.42 -52.43 5.22
C PHE A 86 11.08 -51.65 3.94
N VAL A 87 10.95 -50.32 4.02
CA VAL A 87 10.74 -49.48 2.84
C VAL A 87 12.01 -49.43 1.99
N GLU A 88 13.19 -49.30 2.62
CA GLU A 88 14.48 -49.21 1.91
C GLU A 88 14.97 -50.56 1.35
N ASN A 89 14.84 -51.63 2.13
CA ASN A 89 15.49 -52.92 1.85
C ASN A 89 14.51 -54.10 1.76
N GLY A 90 13.20 -53.83 1.76
CA GLY A 90 12.16 -54.86 1.74
C GLY A 90 11.97 -55.56 0.39
N PRO A 91 11.18 -56.66 0.37
CA PRO A 91 10.89 -57.42 -0.84
C PRO A 91 9.89 -56.72 -1.78
N LEU A 92 9.35 -55.57 -1.36
CA LEU A 92 8.44 -54.75 -2.15
C LEU A 92 9.24 -53.54 -2.64
N ASP A 93 9.23 -53.35 -3.96
CA ASP A 93 9.79 -52.17 -4.62
C ASP A 93 8.86 -50.98 -4.36
N LEU A 94 8.83 -50.52 -3.10
CA LEU A 94 8.15 -49.29 -2.66
C LEU A 94 8.99 -48.03 -2.97
N GLY A 95 10.15 -48.25 -3.61
CA GLY A 95 11.13 -47.30 -4.11
C GLY A 95 10.82 -45.83 -3.93
N ASP A 96 11.41 -45.24 -2.90
CA ASP A 96 12.25 -44.04 -3.00
C ASP A 96 13.00 -43.83 -1.67
N GLU A 97 14.27 -43.38 -1.74
CA GLU A 97 15.05 -42.96 -0.55
C GLU A 97 14.36 -41.78 0.20
N ASP A 98 13.41 -41.12 -0.46
CA ASP A 98 12.68 -39.95 0.01
C ASP A 98 11.54 -40.27 1.00
N LEU A 99 11.12 -41.53 1.13
CA LEU A 99 10.06 -41.95 2.08
C LEU A 99 10.57 -42.10 3.52
N SER A 100 11.85 -42.38 3.71
CA SER A 100 12.45 -42.57 5.04
C SER A 100 12.33 -41.30 5.91
N PRO A 101 12.69 -40.10 5.43
CA PRO A 101 12.45 -38.83 6.13
C PRO A 101 11.00 -38.64 6.59
N VAL A 102 10.03 -38.91 5.72
CA VAL A 102 8.60 -38.70 6.02
C VAL A 102 8.12 -39.67 7.10
N ILE A 103 8.58 -40.93 7.07
CA ILE A 103 8.30 -41.91 8.13
C ILE A 103 8.83 -41.41 9.47
N GLU A 104 10.07 -40.91 9.53
CA GLU A 104 10.63 -40.34 10.76
C GLU A 104 9.78 -39.17 11.29
N ALA A 105 9.33 -38.28 10.40
CA ALA A 105 8.46 -37.15 10.75
C ALA A 105 7.11 -37.61 11.36
N ILE A 106 6.50 -38.68 10.82
CA ILE A 106 5.27 -39.27 11.38
C ILE A 106 5.50 -39.82 12.79
N PHE A 107 6.62 -40.49 13.03
CA PHE A 107 6.94 -41.03 14.35
C PHE A 107 7.17 -39.92 15.37
N ASP A 108 7.89 -38.85 15.01
CA ASP A 108 8.09 -37.67 15.86
C ASP A 108 6.76 -36.97 16.18
N LEU A 109 5.89 -36.79 15.18
CA LEU A 109 4.55 -36.23 15.38
C LEU A 109 3.65 -37.10 16.26
N THR A 110 3.64 -38.41 16.01
CA THR A 110 2.87 -39.38 16.80
C THR A 110 3.29 -39.36 18.27
N HIS A 111 4.60 -39.28 18.51
CA HIS A 111 5.16 -39.12 19.84
C HIS A 111 4.71 -37.81 20.49
N LEU A 112 4.69 -36.71 19.74
CA LEU A 112 4.20 -35.41 20.21
C LEU A 112 2.71 -35.47 20.62
N ILE A 113 1.86 -36.09 19.80
CA ILE A 113 0.40 -36.12 20.05
C ILE A 113 0.07 -37.14 21.15
N LEU A 114 0.43 -38.41 20.97
CA LEU A 114 -0.05 -39.51 21.82
C LEU A 114 0.82 -39.73 23.06
N GLY A 115 2.07 -39.26 23.05
CA GLY A 115 3.01 -39.43 24.17
C GLY A 115 3.51 -40.86 24.36
N GLY A 116 3.46 -41.69 23.31
CA GLY A 116 4.05 -43.03 23.27
C GLY A 116 5.58 -43.02 23.30
N ASP A 117 6.21 -44.20 23.26
CA ASP A 117 7.68 -44.30 23.22
C ASP A 117 8.25 -43.79 21.88
N ARG A 118 9.30 -42.98 21.92
CA ARG A 118 9.93 -42.45 20.70
C ARG A 118 10.40 -43.60 19.79
N GLY A 119 10.07 -43.51 18.51
CA GLY A 119 10.37 -44.54 17.50
C GLY A 119 9.48 -45.78 17.53
N TYR A 120 8.39 -45.76 18.31
CA TYR A 120 7.41 -46.84 18.34
C TYR A 120 5.97 -46.31 18.26
N ILE A 121 5.14 -46.97 17.46
CA ILE A 121 3.70 -46.72 17.40
C ILE A 121 2.98 -48.03 17.72
N SER A 122 2.10 -48.04 18.73
CA SER A 122 1.30 -49.22 19.03
C SER A 122 0.20 -49.40 17.98
N ARG A 123 -0.27 -50.63 17.77
CA ARG A 123 -1.42 -50.87 16.86
C ARG A 123 -2.64 -50.02 17.22
N ALA A 124 -2.93 -49.90 18.52
CA ALA A 124 -4.06 -49.10 19.00
C ALA A 124 -3.88 -47.60 18.76
N ASP A 125 -2.65 -47.10 18.85
CA ASP A 125 -2.32 -45.70 18.57
C ASP A 125 -2.37 -45.40 17.07
N PHE A 126 -1.91 -46.33 16.23
CA PHE A 126 -2.03 -46.23 14.78
C PHE A 126 -3.52 -46.19 14.35
N ASP A 127 -4.37 -47.05 14.90
CA ASP A 127 -5.80 -47.05 14.62
C ASP A 127 -6.48 -45.72 14.99
N ARG A 128 -6.04 -45.09 16.08
CA ARG A 128 -6.51 -43.76 16.48
C ARG A 128 -6.08 -42.67 15.51
N ILE A 129 -4.84 -42.71 15.02
CA ILE A 129 -4.34 -41.75 14.02
C ILE A 129 -5.11 -41.89 12.71
N VAL A 130 -5.33 -43.13 12.23
CA VAL A 130 -6.12 -43.37 11.01
C VAL A 130 -7.54 -42.84 11.17
N ALA A 131 -8.20 -43.11 12.30
CA ALA A 131 -9.54 -42.58 12.57
C ALA A 131 -9.57 -41.05 12.52
N PHE A 132 -8.55 -40.40 13.08
CA PHE A 132 -8.39 -38.96 12.97
C PHE A 132 -8.16 -38.51 11.52
N LEU A 133 -7.28 -39.14 10.75
CA LEU A 133 -7.01 -38.76 9.35
C LEU A 133 -8.28 -38.82 8.49
N ILE A 134 -9.16 -39.80 8.74
CA ILE A 134 -10.47 -39.89 8.07
C ILE A 134 -11.34 -38.69 8.41
N GLU A 135 -11.45 -38.32 9.69
CA GLU A 135 -12.25 -37.15 10.09
C GLU A 135 -11.59 -35.84 9.66
N PHE A 136 -10.28 -35.72 9.75
CA PHE A 136 -9.53 -34.57 9.25
C PHE A 136 -9.78 -34.35 7.75
N ASN A 137 -9.55 -35.36 6.92
CA ASN A 137 -9.77 -35.29 5.47
C ASN A 137 -11.20 -34.84 5.14
N LYS A 138 -12.20 -35.44 5.80
CA LYS A 138 -13.61 -35.10 5.62
C LYS A 138 -13.95 -33.64 5.96
N ASN A 139 -13.24 -33.03 6.90
CA ASN A 139 -13.53 -31.66 7.37
C ASN A 139 -12.60 -30.60 6.76
N ILE A 140 -11.44 -30.99 6.21
CA ILE A 140 -10.47 -30.03 5.68
C ILE A 140 -10.70 -29.68 4.21
N PHE A 141 -11.13 -30.63 3.38
CA PHE A 141 -11.35 -30.35 1.95
C PHE A 141 -12.36 -29.23 1.67
N PRO A 142 -13.48 -29.08 2.42
CA PRO A 142 -14.38 -27.96 2.21
C PRO A 142 -13.75 -26.60 2.58
N VAL A 143 -12.76 -26.60 3.48
CA VAL A 143 -12.02 -25.39 3.84
C VAL A 143 -11.06 -25.02 2.72
N TYR A 144 -10.34 -26.00 2.17
CA TYR A 144 -9.46 -25.78 1.02
C TYR A 144 -10.20 -25.18 -0.17
N ASP A 145 -11.38 -25.70 -0.52
CA ASP A 145 -12.22 -25.16 -1.60
C ASP A 145 -12.59 -23.68 -1.37
N ILE A 146 -12.94 -23.32 -0.14
CA ILE A 146 -13.30 -21.93 0.22
C ILE A 146 -12.12 -20.99 0.07
N PHE A 147 -10.95 -21.40 0.56
CA PHE A 147 -9.76 -20.58 0.47
C PHE A 147 -9.28 -20.47 -0.98
N SER A 148 -9.24 -21.56 -1.74
CA SER A 148 -8.75 -21.61 -3.14
C SER A 148 -9.68 -20.93 -4.16
N ASN A 149 -10.92 -20.62 -3.80
CA ASN A 149 -11.86 -19.94 -4.67
C ASN A 149 -11.51 -18.45 -4.87
N GLU A 150 -11.04 -18.08 -6.06
CA GLU A 150 -10.63 -16.70 -6.40
C GLU A 150 -11.78 -15.82 -6.91
N ASN A 151 -13.02 -16.33 -6.97
CA ASN A 151 -14.15 -15.53 -7.44
C ASN A 151 -14.50 -14.42 -6.45
N GLU A 152 -15.03 -13.32 -6.99
CA GLU A 152 -15.62 -12.24 -6.21
C GLU A 152 -16.77 -12.78 -5.33
N LEU A 153 -16.84 -12.29 -4.10
CA LEU A 153 -17.82 -12.73 -3.10
C LEU A 153 -18.77 -11.59 -2.75
N ASP A 154 -20.08 -11.88 -2.69
CA ASP A 154 -21.02 -11.03 -1.99
C ASP A 154 -20.94 -11.24 -0.46
N TRP A 155 -21.54 -10.33 0.32
CA TRP A 155 -21.47 -10.37 1.78
C TRP A 155 -22.05 -11.67 2.37
N GLY A 156 -23.16 -12.16 1.80
CA GLY A 156 -23.84 -13.36 2.28
C GLY A 156 -23.02 -14.63 2.05
N ASP A 157 -22.34 -14.73 0.91
CA ASP A 157 -21.42 -15.80 0.57
C ASP A 157 -20.17 -15.74 1.44
N TYR A 158 -19.61 -14.54 1.63
CA TYR A 158 -18.45 -14.31 2.48
C TYR A 158 -18.69 -14.70 3.95
N ASP A 159 -19.75 -14.18 4.59
CA ASP A 159 -20.08 -14.49 6.00
C ASP A 159 -20.40 -15.99 6.19
N ARG A 160 -21.10 -16.60 5.22
CA ARG A 160 -21.36 -18.05 5.23
C ARG A 160 -20.05 -18.84 5.18
N ASN A 161 -19.15 -18.49 4.26
CA ASN A 161 -17.86 -19.17 4.11
C ASN A 161 -17.00 -19.02 5.37
N ARG A 162 -16.93 -17.81 5.95
CA ARG A 162 -16.25 -17.53 7.22
C ARG A 162 -16.75 -18.43 8.36
N LYS A 163 -18.08 -18.57 8.49
CA LYS A 163 -18.71 -19.48 9.48
C LYS A 163 -18.39 -20.95 9.21
N ILE A 164 -18.31 -21.36 7.95
CA ILE A 164 -17.93 -22.72 7.56
C ILE A 164 -16.47 -23.01 7.94
N VAL A 165 -15.54 -22.09 7.64
CA VAL A 165 -14.12 -22.18 8.03
C VAL A 165 -14.01 -22.41 9.53
N ARG A 166 -14.64 -21.53 10.33
CA ARG A 166 -14.66 -21.67 11.80
C ARG A 166 -15.21 -23.03 12.24
N LYS A 167 -16.36 -23.44 11.70
CA LYS A 167 -17.01 -24.70 12.07
C LYS A 167 -16.08 -25.89 11.86
N TYR A 168 -15.44 -25.99 10.69
CA TYR A 168 -14.57 -27.12 10.40
C TYR A 168 -13.28 -27.08 11.21
N PHE A 169 -12.70 -25.90 11.46
CA PHE A 169 -11.57 -25.79 12.38
C PHE A 169 -11.92 -26.15 13.82
N VAL A 170 -13.12 -25.84 14.32
CA VAL A 170 -13.58 -26.34 15.64
C VAL A 170 -13.58 -27.86 15.68
N ILE A 171 -14.12 -28.51 14.64
CA ILE A 171 -14.19 -29.97 14.57
C ILE A 171 -12.77 -30.57 14.55
N ILE A 172 -11.90 -30.08 13.67
CA ILE A 172 -10.52 -30.55 13.55
C ILE A 172 -9.76 -30.37 14.87
N SER A 173 -9.87 -29.18 15.49
CA SER A 173 -9.26 -28.92 16.81
C SER A 173 -9.72 -29.91 17.87
N GLN A 174 -11.02 -30.21 17.93
CA GLN A 174 -11.56 -31.13 18.93
C GLN A 174 -11.06 -32.56 18.72
N GLU A 175 -11.01 -33.03 17.48
CA GLU A 175 -10.52 -34.37 17.16
C GLU A 175 -9.03 -34.54 17.53
N ILE A 176 -8.17 -33.57 17.19
CA ILE A 176 -6.74 -33.63 17.58
C ILE A 176 -6.59 -33.57 19.11
N ARG A 177 -7.35 -32.71 19.79
CA ARG A 177 -7.28 -32.59 21.26
C ARG A 177 -7.77 -33.86 21.97
N HIS A 178 -8.68 -34.63 21.37
CA HIS A 178 -9.08 -35.94 21.89
C HIS A 178 -7.97 -36.99 21.80
N LEU A 179 -7.06 -36.86 20.84
CA LEU A 179 -5.86 -37.68 20.75
C LEU A 179 -4.74 -37.20 21.68
N LEU A 180 -4.66 -35.89 21.91
CA LEU A 180 -3.54 -35.27 22.60
C LEU A 180 -3.43 -35.73 24.06
N ASN A 181 -2.34 -36.42 24.39
CA ASN A 181 -2.07 -36.86 25.75
C ASN A 181 -1.35 -35.77 26.56
N LEU A 182 -2.10 -35.00 27.34
CA LEU A 182 -1.55 -33.96 28.21
C LEU A 182 -1.02 -34.50 29.55
N ASN A 183 -1.46 -35.69 29.97
CA ASN A 183 -1.13 -36.27 31.28
C ASN A 183 0.17 -37.11 31.24
N ARG A 184 1.28 -36.46 30.88
CA ARG A 184 2.61 -37.09 30.78
C ARG A 184 3.64 -36.47 31.73
N ARG A 185 4.69 -37.22 32.07
CA ARG A 185 5.69 -36.84 33.08
C ARG A 185 6.69 -35.77 32.64
N GLY A 186 6.72 -35.39 31.36
CA GLY A 186 7.68 -34.42 30.82
C GLY A 186 7.19 -33.70 29.58
N VAL A 187 7.90 -32.63 29.21
CA VAL A 187 7.62 -31.82 28.01
C VAL A 187 8.35 -32.40 26.80
N TYR A 188 7.62 -33.11 25.95
CA TYR A 188 8.14 -33.53 24.65
C TYR A 188 8.08 -32.38 23.66
N ARG A 189 9.12 -32.33 22.80
CA ARG A 189 9.32 -31.31 21.76
C ARG A 189 9.76 -31.98 20.46
N ILE A 190 9.33 -31.42 19.34
CA ILE A 190 9.88 -31.71 18.01
C ILE A 190 10.56 -30.46 17.47
N ASP A 191 11.55 -30.65 16.61
CA ASP A 191 12.16 -29.59 15.80
C ASP A 191 11.26 -29.39 14.57
N ILE A 192 10.68 -28.21 14.43
CA ILE A 192 9.72 -27.90 13.36
C ILE A 192 10.44 -27.81 12.03
N HIS A 193 11.65 -27.25 11.97
CA HIS A 193 12.38 -27.13 10.71
C HIS A 193 12.75 -28.50 10.18
N GLN A 194 13.32 -29.35 11.04
CA GLN A 194 13.62 -30.74 10.68
C GLN A 194 12.35 -31.51 10.31
N PHE A 195 11.25 -31.30 11.02
CA PHE A 195 9.97 -31.91 10.67
C PHE A 195 9.53 -31.48 9.27
N LEU A 196 9.54 -30.17 8.96
CA LEU A 196 9.13 -29.65 7.67
C LEU A 196 10.04 -30.10 6.53
N ASP A 197 11.36 -30.11 6.73
CA ASP A 197 12.32 -30.61 5.73
C ASP A 197 12.09 -32.08 5.39
N ARG A 198 11.83 -32.88 6.42
CA ARG A 198 11.53 -34.31 6.27
C ARG A 198 10.15 -34.57 5.71
N PHE A 199 9.21 -33.65 5.92
CA PHE A 199 7.82 -33.82 5.54
C PHE A 199 7.49 -33.17 4.20
N PHE A 200 8.26 -32.20 3.72
CA PHE A 200 8.13 -31.55 2.41
C PHE A 200 9.37 -31.80 1.55
N THR A 201 9.85 -33.05 1.53
CA THR A 201 11.08 -33.41 0.80
C THR A 201 10.88 -33.29 -0.70
N GLU A 202 9.66 -33.54 -1.21
CA GLU A 202 9.31 -33.41 -2.63
C GLU A 202 8.91 -31.97 -3.00
N GLU A 203 8.45 -31.17 -2.02
CA GLU A 203 8.04 -29.77 -2.18
C GLU A 203 8.78 -28.79 -1.22
N PRO A 204 10.12 -28.66 -1.31
CA PRO A 204 10.93 -27.87 -0.37
C PRO A 204 10.53 -26.39 -0.33
N GLU A 205 10.00 -25.85 -1.42
CA GLU A 205 9.49 -24.48 -1.48
C GLU A 205 8.32 -24.23 -0.52
N ILE A 206 7.46 -25.23 -0.31
CA ILE A 206 6.35 -25.14 0.65
C ILE A 206 6.89 -25.13 2.08
N ALA A 207 7.87 -26.00 2.38
CA ALA A 207 8.56 -25.97 3.67
C ALA A 207 9.21 -24.61 3.93
N ASP A 208 9.88 -24.02 2.95
CA ASP A 208 10.57 -22.73 3.12
C ASP A 208 9.60 -21.56 3.32
N LYS A 209 8.46 -21.58 2.64
CA LYS A 209 7.36 -20.66 2.89
C LYS A 209 6.81 -20.84 4.31
N ILE A 210 6.56 -22.08 4.76
CA ILE A 210 6.07 -22.34 6.13
C ILE A 210 7.07 -21.84 7.18
N LYS A 211 8.37 -22.12 6.97
CA LYS A 211 9.45 -21.69 7.86
C LYS A 211 9.53 -20.18 8.00
N SER A 212 9.29 -19.42 6.93
CA SER A 212 9.33 -17.95 6.99
C SER A 212 8.29 -17.38 7.95
N MET A 213 7.17 -18.09 8.17
CA MET A 213 6.11 -17.66 9.08
C MET A 213 6.24 -18.23 10.52
N MET A 214 7.33 -18.91 10.87
CA MET A 214 7.53 -19.50 12.20
C MET A 214 7.55 -18.47 13.33
N TRP A 215 7.75 -17.20 13.02
CA TRP A 215 7.61 -16.12 13.99
C TRP A 215 6.16 -16.02 14.53
N LEU A 216 5.13 -16.36 13.73
CA LEU A 216 3.73 -16.43 14.19
C LEU A 216 3.54 -17.46 15.31
N LYS A 217 4.28 -18.58 15.26
CA LYS A 217 4.27 -19.60 16.33
C LYS A 217 4.70 -18.97 17.64
N ARG A 218 5.78 -18.20 17.65
CA ARG A 218 6.24 -17.48 18.86
C ARG A 218 5.23 -16.42 19.30
N THR A 219 4.68 -15.65 18.36
CA THR A 219 3.67 -14.60 18.61
C THR A 219 2.45 -15.15 19.35
N PHE A 220 1.91 -16.29 18.92
CA PHE A 220 0.65 -16.82 19.46
C PHE A 220 0.84 -17.93 20.49
N LEU A 221 1.93 -18.71 20.44
CA LEU A 221 2.13 -19.87 21.31
C LEU A 221 3.29 -19.70 22.30
N GLY A 222 4.21 -18.75 22.04
CA GLY A 222 5.41 -18.54 22.84
C GLY A 222 6.54 -19.52 22.50
N GLY A 223 7.48 -19.67 23.44
CA GLY A 223 8.61 -20.59 23.32
C GLY A 223 9.59 -20.23 22.20
N GLN A 224 10.34 -21.23 21.73
CA GLN A 224 11.28 -21.08 20.60
C GLN A 224 10.55 -21.24 19.27
N SER A 225 10.88 -20.46 18.25
CA SER A 225 10.19 -20.49 16.94
C SER A 225 10.40 -21.81 16.19
N ASP A 226 11.53 -22.47 16.40
CA ASP A 226 11.97 -23.71 15.74
C ASP A 226 11.50 -25.00 16.43
N ALA A 227 10.84 -24.90 17.58
CA ALA A 227 10.42 -26.07 18.35
C ALA A 227 8.93 -26.03 18.69
N LEU A 228 8.28 -27.19 18.57
CA LEU A 228 6.88 -27.37 18.98
C LEU A 228 6.79 -28.38 20.12
N THR A 229 6.24 -27.93 21.25
CA THR A 229 5.86 -28.78 22.36
C THR A 229 4.39 -29.16 22.28
N HIS A 230 4.02 -30.22 22.99
CA HIS A 230 2.62 -30.61 23.03
C HIS A 230 1.71 -29.66 23.81
N ILE A 231 2.27 -28.84 24.71
CA ILE A 231 1.53 -27.79 25.41
C ILE A 231 1.22 -26.65 24.44
N GLU A 232 2.21 -26.25 23.65
CA GLU A 232 2.02 -25.28 22.57
C GLU A 232 1.05 -25.80 21.50
N LEU A 233 1.08 -27.09 21.17
CA LEU A 233 0.11 -27.72 20.28
C LEU A 233 -1.32 -27.65 20.84
N ASP A 234 -1.56 -27.96 22.12
CA ASP A 234 -2.89 -27.79 22.73
C ASP A 234 -3.36 -26.33 22.63
N ASN A 235 -2.46 -25.39 22.94
CA ASN A 235 -2.75 -23.97 22.83
C ASN A 235 -3.08 -23.56 21.39
N ALA A 236 -2.36 -24.08 20.39
CA ALA A 236 -2.63 -23.84 18.98
C ALA A 236 -4.03 -24.30 18.60
N LEU A 237 -4.41 -25.51 19.01
CA LEU A 237 -5.72 -26.09 18.71
C LEU A 237 -6.88 -25.31 19.36
N VAL A 238 -6.65 -24.69 20.52
CA VAL A 238 -7.64 -23.80 21.15
C VAL A 238 -7.82 -22.52 20.35
N LYS A 239 -6.75 -21.97 19.78
CA LYS A 239 -6.76 -20.69 19.05
C LYS A 239 -7.14 -20.82 17.57
N LEU A 240 -6.91 -22.01 17.00
CA LEU A 240 -7.09 -22.32 15.58
C LEU A 240 -8.44 -21.86 15.01
N PRO A 241 -9.60 -22.09 15.65
CA PRO A 241 -10.86 -21.69 15.05
C PRO A 241 -11.02 -20.18 14.86
N GLU A 242 -10.50 -19.37 15.78
CA GLU A 242 -10.61 -17.90 15.70
C GLU A 242 -9.54 -17.31 14.77
N LEU A 243 -8.28 -17.76 14.91
CA LEU A 243 -7.20 -17.32 14.02
C LEU A 243 -7.40 -17.79 12.57
N GLY A 244 -8.11 -18.89 12.38
CA GLY A 244 -8.51 -19.39 11.06
C GLY A 244 -9.56 -18.52 10.37
N GLU A 245 -10.46 -17.86 11.14
CA GLU A 245 -11.35 -16.82 10.58
C GLU A 245 -10.50 -15.63 10.10
N VAL A 246 -9.60 -15.11 10.95
CA VAL A 246 -8.70 -14.00 10.59
C VAL A 246 -7.87 -14.33 9.34
N ALA A 247 -7.32 -15.54 9.26
CA ALA A 247 -6.55 -15.97 8.09
C ALA A 247 -7.42 -16.01 6.81
N TYR A 248 -8.67 -16.45 6.92
CA TYR A 248 -9.62 -16.40 5.80
C TYR A 248 -9.89 -14.96 5.37
N ASP A 249 -10.12 -14.08 6.34
CA ASP A 249 -10.45 -12.67 6.12
C ASP A 249 -9.29 -11.92 5.43
N LEU A 250 -8.04 -12.19 5.85
CA LEU A 250 -6.83 -11.66 5.19
C LEU A 250 -6.65 -12.18 3.77
N VAL A 251 -6.88 -13.47 3.53
CA VAL A 251 -6.77 -14.07 2.19
C VAL A 251 -7.84 -13.53 1.24
N LYS A 252 -9.02 -13.20 1.76
CA LYS A 252 -10.16 -12.70 0.97
C LYS A 252 -10.29 -11.19 0.93
N PHE A 253 -9.35 -10.45 1.52
CA PHE A 253 -9.40 -8.99 1.56
C PHE A 253 -9.63 -8.38 0.17
N GLY A 254 -8.91 -8.82 -0.86
CA GLY A 254 -9.07 -8.31 -2.23
C GLY A 254 -10.20 -8.93 -3.07
N SER A 255 -10.93 -9.92 -2.54
CA SER A 255 -11.99 -10.63 -3.27
C SER A 255 -13.39 -10.05 -3.01
N PHE A 256 -13.48 -9.00 -2.20
CA PHE A 256 -14.74 -8.38 -1.82
C PHE A 256 -14.92 -7.03 -2.51
N GLY A 257 -16.08 -6.82 -3.12
CA GLY A 257 -16.51 -5.51 -3.61
C GLY A 257 -16.86 -4.61 -2.42
N PHE A 258 -15.85 -3.96 -1.82
CA PHE A 258 -15.99 -3.16 -0.59
C PHE A 258 -17.06 -2.07 -0.61
N LYS A 259 -17.52 -1.65 -1.78
CA LYS A 259 -18.37 -0.46 -1.93
C LYS A 259 -19.72 -0.60 -1.22
N ASP A 260 -20.38 -1.75 -1.31
CA ASP A 260 -21.79 -1.86 -0.89
C ASP A 260 -21.98 -2.23 0.60
N ASP A 261 -21.01 -2.92 1.22
CA ASP A 261 -21.11 -3.39 2.62
C ASP A 261 -19.91 -2.96 3.50
N ALA A 262 -19.26 -1.84 3.17
CA ALA A 262 -18.07 -1.34 3.87
C ALA A 262 -18.26 -1.27 5.40
N GLN A 263 -19.42 -0.77 5.86
CA GLN A 263 -19.71 -0.68 7.30
C GLN A 263 -19.73 -2.07 7.96
N SER A 264 -20.41 -3.04 7.37
CA SER A 264 -20.47 -4.41 7.89
C SER A 264 -19.09 -5.08 7.90
N MET A 265 -18.27 -4.84 6.89
CA MET A 265 -16.87 -5.32 6.89
C MET A 265 -16.06 -4.71 8.06
N ILE A 266 -16.20 -3.41 8.30
CA ILE A 266 -15.51 -2.74 9.42
C ILE A 266 -15.98 -3.32 10.77
N ASP A 267 -17.30 -3.36 10.99
CA ASP A 267 -17.91 -3.70 12.28
C ASP A 267 -17.81 -5.19 12.61
N ASP A 268 -18.20 -6.06 11.68
CA ASP A 268 -18.39 -7.49 11.93
C ASP A 268 -17.14 -8.32 11.65
N VAL A 269 -16.18 -7.78 10.88
CA VAL A 269 -14.95 -8.47 10.48
C VAL A 269 -13.72 -7.78 11.07
N TYR A 270 -13.33 -6.60 10.58
CA TYR A 270 -12.00 -6.05 10.87
C TYR A 270 -11.78 -5.69 12.32
N LEU A 271 -12.73 -4.99 12.95
CA LEU A 271 -12.61 -4.68 14.38
C LEU A 271 -12.54 -5.95 15.23
N LYS A 272 -13.33 -6.96 14.87
CA LYS A 272 -13.35 -8.27 15.55
C LYS A 272 -12.05 -9.06 15.34
N ASP A 273 -11.47 -8.99 14.15
CA ASP A 273 -10.20 -9.66 13.83
C ASP A 273 -9.03 -9.02 14.58
N LEU A 274 -8.96 -7.69 14.61
CA LEU A 274 -7.97 -6.97 15.42
C LEU A 274 -8.08 -7.35 16.90
N GLN A 275 -9.29 -7.40 17.45
CA GLN A 275 -9.52 -7.88 18.81
C GLN A 275 -9.14 -9.35 19.00
N THR A 276 -9.39 -10.18 17.99
CA THR A 276 -9.04 -11.61 18.02
C THR A 276 -7.53 -11.79 18.05
N ILE A 277 -6.78 -11.05 17.24
CA ILE A 277 -5.31 -11.05 17.26
C ILE A 277 -4.82 -10.59 18.63
N LYS A 278 -5.27 -9.43 19.13
CA LYS A 278 -4.87 -8.87 20.45
C LYS A 278 -5.12 -9.86 21.60
N ARG A 279 -6.27 -10.53 21.62
CA ARG A 279 -6.63 -11.50 22.68
C ARG A 279 -5.81 -12.79 22.59
N ASN A 280 -5.39 -13.17 21.39
CA ASN A 280 -4.69 -14.42 21.14
C ASN A 280 -3.16 -14.29 21.16
N LEU A 281 -2.57 -13.10 21.34
CA LEU A 281 -1.15 -12.96 21.62
C LEU A 281 -0.73 -13.81 22.83
N HIS A 282 0.43 -14.46 22.76
CA HIS A 282 0.94 -15.26 23.86
C HIS A 282 1.35 -14.39 25.05
N PHE A 283 2.10 -13.33 24.74
CA PHE A 283 2.55 -12.36 25.71
C PHE A 283 1.46 -11.30 25.93
N GLY A 284 1.40 -10.78 27.15
CA GLY A 284 0.39 -9.79 27.52
C GLY A 284 0.55 -8.46 26.77
N ARG A 285 -0.51 -7.66 26.79
CA ARG A 285 -0.60 -6.35 26.10
C ARG A 285 0.50 -5.36 26.52
N ASP A 286 0.91 -5.44 27.78
CA ASP A 286 1.92 -4.55 28.37
C ASP A 286 3.34 -5.16 28.34
N SER A 287 3.55 -6.24 27.57
CA SER A 287 4.81 -6.98 27.55
C SER A 287 5.78 -6.42 26.52
N TYR A 288 7.02 -6.17 26.96
CA TYR A 288 8.16 -5.81 26.10
C TYR A 288 8.89 -7.03 25.52
N GLU A 289 8.33 -8.24 25.67
CA GLU A 289 8.91 -9.46 25.09
C GLU A 289 8.89 -9.38 23.56
N ALA A 290 10.05 -9.62 22.95
CA ALA A 290 10.21 -9.64 21.50
C ALA A 290 9.46 -10.84 20.89
N LEU A 291 8.55 -10.55 19.96
CA LEU A 291 7.75 -11.51 19.22
C LEU A 291 8.45 -11.94 17.93
N PHE A 292 8.92 -10.97 17.15
CA PHE A 292 9.53 -11.16 15.83
C PHE A 292 10.39 -9.96 15.44
N THR A 293 11.10 -10.04 14.33
CA THR A 293 11.92 -8.97 13.75
C THR A 293 11.29 -8.41 12.47
N VAL A 294 11.72 -7.20 12.06
CA VAL A 294 11.40 -6.65 10.72
C VAL A 294 11.79 -7.66 9.63
N THR A 295 12.96 -8.29 9.76
CA THR A 295 13.46 -9.28 8.82
C THR A 295 12.55 -10.50 8.70
N ASP A 296 11.97 -10.99 9.81
CA ASP A 296 11.03 -12.14 9.78
C ASP A 296 9.76 -11.82 8.96
N VAL A 297 9.26 -10.59 9.08
CA VAL A 297 8.09 -10.12 8.33
C VAL A 297 8.43 -9.94 6.85
N LEU A 298 9.59 -9.35 6.54
CA LEU A 298 10.05 -9.17 5.17
C LEU A 298 10.32 -10.50 4.45
N ASP A 299 10.97 -11.46 5.11
CA ASP A 299 11.17 -12.81 4.56
C ASP A 299 9.83 -13.50 4.27
N SER A 300 8.84 -13.31 5.14
CA SER A 300 7.48 -13.82 4.92
C SER A 300 6.81 -13.18 3.71
N ILE A 301 6.84 -11.85 3.59
CA ILE A 301 6.25 -11.11 2.47
C ILE A 301 6.89 -11.55 1.14
N GLY A 302 8.23 -11.64 1.11
CA GLY A 302 8.99 -12.03 -0.08
C GLY A 302 8.68 -13.46 -0.53
N LYS A 303 8.73 -14.45 0.37
CA LYS A 303 8.48 -15.87 0.03
C LYS A 303 7.02 -16.17 -0.30
N LEU A 304 6.10 -15.40 0.27
CA LEU A 304 4.67 -15.56 0.00
C LEU A 304 4.20 -14.85 -1.27
N GLU A 305 5.08 -14.06 -1.89
CA GLU A 305 4.81 -13.30 -3.11
C GLU A 305 3.57 -12.40 -2.92
N VAL A 306 3.52 -11.68 -1.78
CA VAL A 306 2.44 -10.73 -1.53
C VAL A 306 2.62 -9.54 -2.46
N ASP A 307 1.72 -9.42 -3.43
CA ASP A 307 1.69 -8.25 -4.29
C ASP A 307 1.07 -7.06 -3.54
N ILE A 308 1.92 -6.09 -3.24
CA ILE A 308 1.58 -4.80 -2.65
C ILE A 308 1.95 -3.64 -3.58
N GLY A 309 2.27 -3.93 -4.85
CA GLY A 309 2.69 -2.95 -5.86
C GLY A 309 4.17 -2.54 -5.80
N PHE A 310 4.92 -2.92 -4.77
CA PHE A 310 6.36 -2.69 -4.66
C PHE A 310 7.04 -3.68 -3.69
N ASP A 311 8.34 -3.85 -3.80
CA ASP A 311 9.10 -4.81 -2.99
C ASP A 311 9.57 -4.20 -1.65
N LEU A 312 8.83 -4.44 -0.57
CA LEU A 312 9.18 -3.98 0.78
C LEU A 312 10.52 -4.53 1.29
N THR A 313 10.99 -5.66 0.77
CA THR A 313 12.24 -6.30 1.24
C THR A 313 13.47 -5.42 0.99
N GLN A 314 13.34 -4.44 0.10
CA GLN A 314 14.37 -3.47 -0.24
C GLN A 314 14.49 -2.34 0.78
N TYR A 315 13.53 -2.15 1.69
CA TYR A 315 13.46 -0.96 2.56
C TYR A 315 13.42 -1.27 4.07
N PRO A 316 14.30 -2.13 4.61
CA PRO A 316 14.25 -2.49 6.03
C PRO A 316 14.54 -1.30 6.95
N GLN A 317 15.37 -0.34 6.53
CA GLN A 317 15.70 0.84 7.33
C GLN A 317 14.53 1.80 7.43
N GLU A 318 13.87 2.06 6.31
CA GLU A 318 12.67 2.88 6.21
C GLU A 318 11.52 2.28 7.00
N ILE A 319 11.36 0.95 7.00
CA ILE A 319 10.38 0.27 7.84
C ILE A 319 10.70 0.44 9.32
N MET A 320 11.97 0.37 9.72
CA MET A 320 12.39 0.66 11.10
C MET A 320 12.11 2.11 11.49
N LYS A 321 12.30 3.07 10.57
CA LYS A 321 11.95 4.49 10.79
C LYS A 321 10.45 4.69 10.95
N LEU A 322 9.66 4.08 10.07
CA LEU A 322 8.20 4.10 10.15
C LEU A 322 7.72 3.50 11.46
N LYS A 323 8.35 2.40 11.90
CA LYS A 323 8.10 1.80 13.20
C LYS A 323 8.40 2.77 14.34
N GLY A 324 9.48 3.56 14.27
CA GLY A 324 9.75 4.62 15.23
C GLY A 324 8.66 5.66 15.30
N THR A 325 8.24 6.17 14.14
CA THR A 325 7.18 7.18 14.02
C THR A 325 5.85 6.67 14.58
N LEU A 326 5.48 5.42 14.29
CA LEU A 326 4.20 4.84 14.73
C LEU A 326 4.24 4.36 16.18
N LEU A 327 5.32 3.68 16.61
CA LEU A 327 5.36 2.89 17.84
C LEU A 327 6.34 3.42 18.88
N GLY A 328 7.13 4.45 18.55
CA GLY A 328 8.11 5.08 19.43
C GLY A 328 9.44 4.33 19.54
N SER A 329 9.70 3.34 18.68
CA SER A 329 10.96 2.57 18.68
C SER A 329 11.43 2.18 17.28
N ASN A 330 12.71 2.47 16.99
CA ASN A 330 13.39 2.21 15.71
C ASN A 330 14.12 0.85 15.69
N GLY A 331 13.92 0.00 16.70
CA GLY A 331 14.61 -1.29 16.80
C GLY A 331 14.03 -2.34 15.86
N GLU A 332 14.85 -3.33 15.48
CA GLU A 332 14.46 -4.42 14.58
C GLU A 332 13.34 -5.31 15.17
N PHE A 333 13.30 -5.48 16.49
CA PHE A 333 12.35 -6.38 17.15
C PHE A 333 10.99 -5.72 17.39
N PHE A 334 9.90 -6.39 17.05
CA PHE A 334 8.55 -6.05 17.52
C PHE A 334 8.24 -6.78 18.82
N SER A 335 7.98 -6.00 19.86
CA SER A 335 7.48 -6.48 21.15
C SER A 335 5.95 -6.61 21.15
N SER A 336 5.42 -7.32 22.14
CA SER A 336 3.97 -7.49 22.28
C SER A 336 3.22 -6.16 22.44
N VAL A 337 3.76 -5.22 23.21
CA VAL A 337 3.17 -3.89 23.37
C VAL A 337 3.17 -3.09 22.07
N GLU A 338 4.23 -3.19 21.26
CA GLU A 338 4.31 -2.53 19.95
C GLU A 338 3.29 -3.11 18.97
N VAL A 339 3.12 -4.43 18.93
CA VAL A 339 2.09 -5.06 18.09
C VAL A 339 0.69 -4.63 18.54
N VAL A 340 0.42 -4.57 19.85
CA VAL A 340 -0.88 -4.08 20.35
C VAL A 340 -1.09 -2.62 19.97
N ASN A 341 -0.09 -1.75 20.16
CA ASN A 341 -0.18 -0.33 19.78
C ASN A 341 -0.44 -0.15 18.27
N LEU A 342 0.23 -0.92 17.41
CA LEU A 342 -0.02 -0.92 15.97
C LEU A 342 -1.47 -1.29 15.66
N LEU A 343 -1.97 -2.36 16.29
CA LEU A 343 -3.36 -2.79 16.14
C LEU A 343 -4.35 -1.80 16.77
N ASP A 344 -3.95 -1.01 17.77
CA ASP A 344 -4.76 0.07 18.36
C ASP A 344 -4.89 1.26 17.40
N HIS A 345 -3.81 1.65 16.68
CA HIS A 345 -3.90 2.65 15.61
C HIS A 345 -4.93 2.24 14.54
N LEU A 346 -4.88 0.98 14.10
CA LEU A 346 -5.83 0.44 13.13
C LEU A 346 -7.25 0.38 13.71
N SER A 347 -7.43 -0.07 14.95
CA SER A 347 -8.75 -0.09 15.60
C SER A 347 -9.33 1.32 15.72
N ASN A 348 -8.55 2.33 16.09
CA ASN A 348 -9.03 3.70 16.23
C ASN A 348 -9.58 4.26 14.90
N ILE A 349 -8.88 4.04 13.79
CA ILE A 349 -9.32 4.47 12.45
C ILE A 349 -10.62 3.75 12.05
N LEU A 350 -10.70 2.45 12.30
CA LEU A 350 -11.87 1.64 11.95
C LEU A 350 -13.09 1.94 12.85
N GLU A 351 -12.89 2.18 14.15
CA GLU A 351 -13.94 2.59 15.08
C GLU A 351 -14.50 3.97 14.71
N GLU A 352 -13.62 4.92 14.36
CA GLU A 352 -14.04 6.22 13.82
C GLU A 352 -14.78 6.06 12.49
N GLY A 353 -14.29 5.22 11.58
CA GLY A 353 -14.95 4.91 10.32
C GLY A 353 -16.36 4.36 10.51
N SER A 354 -16.53 3.37 11.40
CA SER A 354 -17.84 2.84 11.79
C SER A 354 -18.77 3.95 12.29
N PHE A 355 -18.28 4.85 13.15
CA PHE A 355 -19.03 6.01 13.61
C PHE A 355 -19.44 6.91 12.42
N PHE A 356 -18.52 7.18 11.48
CA PHE A 356 -18.77 8.01 10.32
C PHE A 356 -19.86 7.44 9.40
N PHE A 357 -19.87 6.12 9.18
CA PHE A 357 -20.93 5.46 8.42
C PHE A 357 -22.31 5.65 9.08
N ARG A 358 -22.39 5.55 10.42
CA ARG A 358 -23.65 5.80 11.16
C ARG A 358 -24.13 7.24 11.04
N VAL A 359 -23.23 8.21 11.16
CA VAL A 359 -23.56 9.63 10.97
C VAL A 359 -24.01 9.86 9.53
N TYR A 360 -23.25 9.36 8.56
CA TYR A 360 -23.56 9.52 7.13
C TYR A 360 -24.95 8.98 6.80
N ALA A 361 -25.30 7.77 7.28
CA ALA A 361 -26.60 7.18 7.07
C ALA A 361 -27.75 7.99 7.69
N MET A 362 -27.53 8.67 8.82
CA MET A 362 -28.56 9.53 9.45
C MET A 362 -28.80 10.81 8.65
N TYR A 363 -27.76 11.37 8.02
CA TYR A 363 -27.82 12.62 7.25
C TYR A 363 -27.64 12.40 5.75
N GLU A 364 -28.00 11.22 5.24
CA GLU A 364 -27.71 10.79 3.87
C GLU A 364 -28.26 11.79 2.83
N GLU A 365 -29.49 12.30 3.04
CA GLU A 365 -30.11 13.29 2.14
C GLU A 365 -29.30 14.61 2.08
N GLU A 366 -28.80 15.08 3.22
CA GLU A 366 -28.00 16.30 3.29
C GLU A 366 -26.59 16.09 2.71
N LEU A 367 -25.96 14.94 2.99
CA LEU A 367 -24.59 14.64 2.58
C LEU A 367 -24.47 14.26 1.11
N ASN A 368 -25.47 13.55 0.56
CA ASN A 368 -25.55 13.24 -0.88
C ASN A 368 -25.98 14.46 -1.72
N SER A 369 -26.43 15.55 -1.09
CA SER A 369 -26.66 16.82 -1.79
C SER A 369 -25.34 17.42 -2.28
N THR A 370 -25.35 17.94 -3.51
CA THR A 370 -24.20 18.63 -4.09
C THR A 370 -23.92 20.00 -3.47
N ALA A 371 -24.82 20.48 -2.61
CA ALA A 371 -24.68 21.73 -1.90
C ALA A 371 -23.57 21.69 -0.83
N PRO A 372 -23.00 22.85 -0.45
CA PRO A 372 -22.22 22.96 0.77
C PRO A 372 -23.08 22.57 1.98
N VAL A 373 -22.49 21.79 2.88
CA VAL A 373 -23.10 21.47 4.18
C VAL A 373 -22.72 22.57 5.17
N THR A 374 -23.64 22.91 6.07
CA THR A 374 -23.39 23.86 7.17
C THR A 374 -23.84 23.33 8.52
N ASN A 375 -24.40 22.12 8.54
CA ASN A 375 -24.82 21.45 9.76
C ASN A 375 -23.59 21.03 10.57
N ASP A 376 -23.64 21.24 11.88
CA ASP A 376 -22.59 20.81 12.80
C ASP A 376 -22.79 19.37 13.29
N PHE A 377 -23.93 18.76 12.93
CA PHE A 377 -24.37 17.41 13.30
C PHE A 377 -24.54 17.21 14.80
N SER A 378 -24.65 18.31 15.57
CA SER A 378 -24.72 18.27 17.04
C SER A 378 -25.98 17.60 17.60
N ASP A 379 -26.99 17.34 16.76
CA ASP A 379 -28.18 16.56 17.10
C ASP A 379 -27.99 15.05 16.94
N PHE A 380 -26.86 14.58 16.38
CA PHE A 380 -26.52 13.17 16.34
C PHE A 380 -26.26 12.63 17.76
N PRO A 381 -26.85 11.49 18.14
CA PRO A 381 -26.66 10.93 19.48
C PRO A 381 -25.23 10.41 19.65
N VAL A 382 -24.52 10.94 20.65
CA VAL A 382 -23.21 10.48 21.09
C VAL A 382 -23.29 9.96 22.53
N ASP A 383 -22.68 8.82 22.79
CA ASP A 383 -22.71 8.16 24.10
C ASP A 383 -21.42 8.38 24.91
N THR A 384 -20.33 8.80 24.25
CA THR A 384 -19.01 8.96 24.89
C THR A 384 -18.27 10.23 24.43
N SER A 385 -17.31 10.69 25.23
CA SER A 385 -16.43 11.80 24.86
C SER A 385 -15.50 11.49 23.67
N LEU A 386 -15.34 10.22 23.32
CA LEU A 386 -14.60 9.79 22.14
C LEU A 386 -15.48 9.94 20.89
N GLU A 387 -16.74 9.53 20.97
CA GLU A 387 -17.71 9.76 19.89
C GLU A 387 -17.98 11.25 19.65
N GLU A 388 -17.92 12.10 20.69
CA GLU A 388 -17.93 13.56 20.53
C GLU A 388 -16.77 14.05 19.66
N GLN A 389 -15.56 13.52 19.86
CA GLN A 389 -14.38 13.87 19.04
C GLN A 389 -14.51 13.35 17.61
N TYR A 390 -15.05 12.13 17.43
CA TYR A 390 -15.34 11.60 16.10
C TYR A 390 -16.38 12.47 15.38
N LEU A 391 -17.43 12.90 16.06
CA LEU A 391 -18.45 13.78 15.47
C LEU A 391 -17.86 15.14 15.07
N GLU A 392 -16.99 15.74 15.91
CA GLU A 392 -16.28 16.97 15.57
C GLU A 392 -15.41 16.79 14.32
N ASN A 393 -14.68 15.68 14.24
CA ASN A 393 -13.82 15.38 13.10
C ASN A 393 -14.64 15.12 11.82
N PHE A 394 -15.73 14.35 11.91
CA PHE A 394 -16.68 14.14 10.81
C PHE A 394 -17.23 15.48 10.30
N SER A 395 -17.70 16.32 11.23
CA SER A 395 -18.27 17.63 10.94
C SER A 395 -17.25 18.53 10.24
N LYS A 396 -16.02 18.56 10.74
CA LYS A 396 -14.91 19.28 10.12
C LYS A 396 -14.67 18.78 8.69
N ILE A 397 -14.55 17.47 8.49
CA ILE A 397 -14.28 16.89 7.17
C ILE A 397 -15.40 17.22 6.19
N ALA A 398 -16.65 16.93 6.55
CA ALA A 398 -17.82 17.12 5.69
C ALA A 398 -18.05 18.59 5.28
N ASN A 399 -17.74 19.53 6.18
CA ASN A 399 -17.94 20.97 5.98
C ASN A 399 -16.75 21.69 5.33
N GLN A 400 -15.51 21.26 5.60
CA GLN A 400 -14.31 22.01 5.19
C GLN A 400 -13.58 21.42 3.98
N TYR A 401 -13.64 20.11 3.77
CA TYR A 401 -13.01 19.47 2.62
C TYR A 401 -13.89 19.56 1.38
N ARG A 402 -13.23 19.58 0.21
CA ARG A 402 -13.89 19.67 -1.10
C ARG A 402 -13.77 18.39 -1.90
N PHE A 403 -12.59 17.79 -1.89
CA PHE A 403 -12.24 16.67 -2.76
C PHE A 403 -12.44 15.34 -2.06
N PHE A 404 -13.54 14.69 -2.38
CA PHE A 404 -13.92 13.39 -1.83
C PHE A 404 -13.75 12.33 -2.93
N LYS A 405 -12.71 11.50 -2.82
CA LYS A 405 -12.47 10.38 -3.74
C LYS A 405 -13.28 9.16 -3.28
N GLY A 406 -12.85 8.48 -2.21
CA GLY A 406 -13.56 7.31 -1.67
C GLY A 406 -13.77 6.23 -2.72
N ASP A 407 -15.03 5.96 -3.06
CA ASP A 407 -15.41 4.98 -4.07
C ASP A 407 -15.28 5.45 -5.53
N TYR A 408 -15.14 6.76 -5.75
CA TYR A 408 -14.90 7.33 -7.08
C TYR A 408 -13.45 7.10 -7.54
N ARG A 409 -13.22 7.01 -8.86
CA ARG A 409 -11.85 6.92 -9.40
C ARG A 409 -11.04 8.18 -9.09
N ALA A 410 -11.68 9.34 -9.12
CA ALA A 410 -11.11 10.63 -8.73
C ALA A 410 -12.16 11.50 -8.01
N PRO A 411 -11.74 12.48 -7.19
CA PRO A 411 -12.63 13.53 -6.72
C PRO A 411 -13.21 14.35 -7.88
N TYR A 412 -14.39 14.93 -7.67
CA TYR A 412 -14.96 15.88 -8.62
C TYR A 412 -14.35 17.29 -8.42
N PHE A 413 -13.61 17.75 -9.41
CA PHE A 413 -13.10 19.12 -9.51
C PHE A 413 -14.15 20.01 -10.17
N SER A 414 -15.22 20.27 -9.41
CA SER A 414 -16.34 21.14 -9.81
C SER A 414 -16.73 22.08 -8.66
N PHE A 415 -17.72 22.97 -8.87
CA PHE A 415 -18.28 23.81 -7.82
C PHE A 415 -19.24 23.08 -6.86
N GLU A 416 -19.68 21.89 -7.26
CA GLU A 416 -20.53 20.99 -6.49
C GLU A 416 -19.69 20.07 -5.58
N HIS A 417 -20.31 19.54 -4.52
CA HIS A 417 -19.66 18.65 -3.56
C HIS A 417 -20.18 17.23 -3.69
N TYR A 418 -19.34 16.30 -4.11
CA TYR A 418 -19.70 14.91 -4.32
C TYR A 418 -19.15 14.06 -3.18
N ARG A 419 -19.89 13.98 -2.08
CA ARG A 419 -19.47 13.23 -0.88
C ARG A 419 -19.87 11.76 -1.01
N ASN A 420 -19.11 10.91 -0.33
CA ASN A 420 -19.46 9.52 -0.06
C ASN A 420 -18.81 9.12 1.28
N PRO A 421 -19.34 8.12 2.00
CA PRO A 421 -18.84 7.79 3.34
C PRO A 421 -17.40 7.27 3.33
N LEU A 422 -17.00 6.54 2.28
CA LEU A 422 -15.64 6.02 2.13
C LEU A 422 -14.61 7.14 1.99
N ALA A 423 -14.95 8.24 1.31
CA ALA A 423 -14.08 9.40 1.16
C ALA A 423 -13.88 10.15 2.48
N ILE A 424 -14.92 10.24 3.32
CA ILE A 424 -14.79 10.86 4.64
C ILE A 424 -13.87 10.01 5.53
N LEU A 425 -14.02 8.68 5.49
CA LEU A 425 -13.09 7.75 6.16
C LEU A 425 -11.66 7.88 5.62
N GLU A 426 -11.47 7.90 4.30
CA GLU A 426 -10.17 8.06 3.63
C GLU A 426 -9.46 9.33 4.14
N ILE A 427 -10.14 10.48 4.12
CA ILE A 427 -9.59 11.75 4.60
C ILE A 427 -9.25 11.66 6.10
N SER A 428 -10.09 11.04 6.93
CA SER A 428 -9.82 10.91 8.37
C SER A 428 -8.59 10.05 8.65
N ALA A 429 -8.49 8.91 7.97
CA ALA A 429 -7.36 8.00 8.10
C ALA A 429 -6.05 8.69 7.68
N LEU A 430 -6.08 9.47 6.61
CA LEU A 430 -4.94 10.27 6.17
C LEU A 430 -4.61 11.40 7.15
N GLU A 431 -5.60 12.15 7.66
CA GLU A 431 -5.36 13.17 8.70
C GLU A 431 -4.72 12.54 9.94
N TYR A 432 -5.18 11.36 10.35
CA TYR A 432 -4.64 10.64 11.49
C TYR A 432 -3.17 10.26 11.28
N LEU A 433 -2.85 9.68 10.12
CA LEU A 433 -1.48 9.32 9.75
C LEU A 433 -0.57 10.56 9.68
N VAL A 434 -1.03 11.62 9.00
CA VAL A 434 -0.28 12.88 8.89
C VAL A 434 -0.02 13.50 10.26
N LYS A 435 -1.00 13.49 11.18
CA LYS A 435 -0.80 13.94 12.56
C LYS A 435 0.29 13.15 13.29
N ILE A 436 0.36 11.83 13.09
CA ILE A 436 1.42 11.01 13.70
C ILE A 436 2.78 11.38 13.12
N VAL A 437 2.91 11.50 11.80
CA VAL A 437 4.17 11.89 11.14
C VAL A 437 4.60 13.29 11.56
N MET A 438 3.70 14.27 11.52
CA MET A 438 3.99 15.66 11.91
C MET A 438 4.30 15.81 13.40
N LYS A 439 3.80 14.92 14.25
CA LYS A 439 4.17 14.89 15.66
C LYS A 439 5.63 14.46 15.88
N GLU A 440 6.16 13.59 15.01
CA GLU A 440 7.55 13.12 15.09
C GLU A 440 8.53 14.10 14.44
N TYR A 441 8.19 14.62 13.25
CA TYR A 441 9.11 15.46 12.48
C TYR A 441 8.86 16.97 12.64
N GLY A 442 7.63 17.38 12.94
CA GLY A 442 7.23 18.78 13.03
C GLY A 442 7.11 19.30 14.45
N ALA A 443 6.40 20.42 14.59
CA ALA A 443 6.18 21.09 15.86
C ALA A 443 4.68 21.31 16.14
N PRO A 444 4.25 21.22 17.42
CA PRO A 444 2.91 21.63 17.79
C PRO A 444 2.77 23.15 17.70
N SER A 445 1.64 23.63 17.15
CA SER A 445 1.33 25.06 17.07
C SER A 445 -0.17 25.30 17.30
N GLU A 446 -0.51 26.17 18.24
CA GLU A 446 -1.90 26.54 18.55
C GLU A 446 -2.59 27.26 17.37
N GLY A 447 -1.80 27.88 16.48
CA GLY A 447 -2.30 28.53 15.28
C GLY A 447 -2.50 27.57 14.10
N ALA A 448 -1.95 26.35 14.17
CA ALA A 448 -1.98 25.41 13.07
C ALA A 448 -3.26 24.56 13.05
N ARG A 449 -3.92 24.48 11.89
CA ARG A 449 -5.04 23.57 11.65
C ARG A 449 -4.56 22.13 11.80
N GLY A 450 -5.21 21.39 12.71
CA GLY A 450 -4.78 20.03 13.07
C GLY A 450 -3.71 19.98 14.18
N GLY A 451 -3.29 21.13 14.72
CA GLY A 451 -2.46 21.25 15.93
C GLY A 451 -0.96 21.09 15.71
N TYR A 452 -0.53 20.71 14.51
CA TYR A 452 0.87 20.53 14.13
C TYR A 452 1.16 21.22 12.81
N HIS A 453 2.41 21.62 12.64
CA HIS A 453 2.93 22.08 11.36
C HIS A 453 4.34 21.56 11.12
N MET A 454 4.78 21.61 9.87
CA MET A 454 6.15 21.32 9.46
C MET A 454 6.75 22.49 8.66
N THR A 455 8.03 22.72 8.88
CA THR A 455 8.88 23.62 8.12
C THR A 455 9.55 22.89 6.96
N LEU A 456 10.22 23.63 6.07
CA LEU A 456 11.01 23.02 4.99
C LEU A 456 12.13 22.13 5.55
N GLU A 457 12.85 22.57 6.59
CA GLU A 457 13.95 21.78 7.19
C GLU A 457 13.45 20.45 7.76
N GLU A 458 12.31 20.46 8.44
CA GLU A 458 11.67 19.26 8.98
C GLU A 458 11.16 18.33 7.87
N THR A 459 10.68 18.91 6.76
CA THR A 459 10.26 18.16 5.56
C THR A 459 11.46 17.51 4.87
N ILE A 460 12.60 18.20 4.79
CA ILE A 460 13.86 17.63 4.28
C ILE A 460 14.29 16.46 5.17
N ALA A 461 14.22 16.59 6.50
CA ALA A 461 14.57 15.51 7.41
C ALA A 461 13.67 14.27 7.22
N LEU A 462 12.36 14.47 7.04
CA LEU A 462 11.42 13.39 6.70
C LEU A 462 11.82 12.73 5.38
N MET A 463 11.97 13.50 4.30
CA MET A 463 12.30 12.92 2.99
C MET A 463 13.68 12.26 2.97
N GLN A 464 14.62 12.73 3.78
CA GLN A 464 15.93 12.10 3.92
C GLN A 464 15.84 10.70 4.53
N ASP A 465 14.99 10.52 5.56
CA ASP A 465 14.78 9.23 6.21
C ASP A 465 14.13 8.19 5.28
N TYR A 466 13.40 8.63 4.26
CA TYR A 466 12.73 7.77 3.27
C TYR A 466 13.32 7.90 1.86
N ARG A 467 14.51 8.48 1.71
CA ARG A 467 15.08 8.91 0.42
C ARG A 467 15.17 7.80 -0.62
N ARG A 468 15.53 6.58 -0.21
CA ARG A 468 15.69 5.43 -1.11
C ARG A 468 14.34 4.97 -1.63
N PHE A 469 13.37 4.81 -0.72
CA PHE A 469 11.99 4.52 -1.09
C PHE A 469 11.43 5.59 -2.04
N LEU A 470 11.58 6.87 -1.70
CA LEU A 470 11.10 7.98 -2.55
C LEU A 470 11.80 8.02 -3.92
N ARG A 471 13.08 7.65 -4.01
CA ARG A 471 13.82 7.52 -5.27
C ARG A 471 13.24 6.42 -6.13
N ASP A 472 13.05 5.24 -5.55
CA ASP A 472 12.59 4.05 -6.29
C ASP A 472 11.12 4.20 -6.73
N GLN A 473 10.32 5.00 -6.00
CA GLN A 473 8.97 5.43 -6.42
C GLN A 473 8.97 6.57 -7.46
N GLY A 474 10.13 7.13 -7.82
CA GLY A 474 10.27 8.22 -8.79
C GLY A 474 9.84 9.60 -8.26
N ILE A 475 9.67 9.76 -6.95
CA ILE A 475 9.37 11.05 -6.29
C ILE A 475 10.65 11.88 -6.17
N VAL A 476 11.78 11.24 -5.86
CA VAL A 476 13.12 11.86 -5.84
C VAL A 476 13.89 11.39 -7.07
N THR A 477 14.30 12.30 -7.94
CA THR A 477 15.07 11.94 -9.16
C THR A 477 16.53 12.36 -9.03
N ILE A 478 17.46 11.41 -9.19
CA ILE A 478 18.91 11.66 -9.23
C ILE A 478 19.29 12.36 -10.53
N GLY A 479 20.11 13.41 -10.44
CA GLY A 479 20.66 14.09 -11.61
C GLY A 479 20.80 15.59 -11.50
N LYS A 480 20.65 16.16 -10.30
CA LYS A 480 20.90 17.59 -10.08
C LYS A 480 22.40 17.90 -10.10
N VAL A 481 22.80 19.00 -10.74
CA VAL A 481 24.22 19.37 -10.97
C VAL A 481 24.97 19.62 -9.67
N MET A 482 24.31 20.19 -8.65
CA MET A 482 24.89 20.52 -7.35
C MET A 482 24.43 19.55 -6.24
N GLY A 483 23.84 18.40 -6.61
CA GLY A 483 23.15 17.50 -5.68
C GLY A 483 21.86 18.11 -5.12
N GLY A 484 21.41 17.67 -3.94
CA GLY A 484 20.23 18.25 -3.27
C GLY A 484 18.89 17.78 -3.84
N GLU A 485 18.83 16.55 -4.32
CA GLU A 485 17.64 15.90 -4.87
C GLU A 485 16.51 15.87 -3.84
N VAL A 486 16.82 15.46 -2.61
CA VAL A 486 15.88 15.42 -1.48
C VAL A 486 15.36 16.82 -1.15
N VAL A 487 16.25 17.82 -1.15
CA VAL A 487 15.88 19.22 -0.90
C VAL A 487 14.89 19.71 -1.95
N GLY A 488 15.17 19.46 -3.23
CA GLY A 488 14.25 19.84 -4.31
C GLY A 488 12.89 19.16 -4.22
N ALA A 489 12.85 17.88 -3.86
CA ALA A 489 11.59 17.18 -3.65
C ALA A 489 10.80 17.76 -2.45
N ALA A 490 11.49 18.12 -1.37
CA ALA A 490 10.90 18.73 -0.19
C ALA A 490 10.34 20.14 -0.49
N GLU A 491 11.09 20.95 -1.21
CA GLU A 491 10.65 22.28 -1.68
C GLU A 491 9.39 22.16 -2.54
N ASN A 492 9.38 21.22 -3.49
CA ASN A 492 8.20 20.97 -4.32
C ASN A 492 7.00 20.51 -3.50
N LEU A 493 7.21 19.60 -2.53
CA LEU A 493 6.15 19.15 -1.62
C LEU A 493 5.55 20.32 -0.84
N VAL A 494 6.39 21.11 -0.17
CA VAL A 494 5.96 22.31 0.59
C VAL A 494 5.21 23.28 -0.32
N LEU A 495 5.75 23.55 -1.50
CA LEU A 495 5.17 24.51 -2.43
C LEU A 495 3.82 24.03 -2.96
N MET A 496 3.69 22.76 -3.35
CA MET A 496 2.44 22.18 -3.84
C MET A 496 1.36 22.13 -2.74
N SER A 497 1.73 21.76 -1.51
CA SER A 497 0.77 21.62 -0.41
C SER A 497 0.29 22.97 0.14
N THR A 498 1.20 23.93 0.29
CA THR A 498 0.91 25.21 0.98
C THR A 498 0.38 26.30 0.07
N LEU A 499 0.51 26.17 -1.26
CA LEU A 499 0.08 27.22 -2.21
C LEU A 499 -0.98 26.79 -3.23
N PHE A 500 -1.06 25.51 -3.58
CA PHE A 500 -1.84 25.04 -4.73
C PHE A 500 -2.91 23.99 -4.42
N GLN A 501 -3.30 23.90 -3.15
CA GLN A 501 -4.44 23.12 -2.68
C GLN A 501 -5.60 24.05 -2.31
N TYR A 502 -6.81 23.50 -2.31
CA TYR A 502 -7.99 24.16 -1.76
C TYR A 502 -7.83 24.43 -0.26
N GLN A 503 -7.22 23.49 0.47
CA GLN A 503 -6.86 23.70 1.88
C GLN A 503 -5.70 24.65 2.10
N SER A 504 -4.93 25.06 1.08
CA SER A 504 -3.73 25.88 1.28
C SER A 504 -4.01 27.18 2.04
N ASN A 505 -3.10 27.65 2.90
CA ASN A 505 -3.14 29.01 3.46
C ASN A 505 -1.79 29.75 3.41
N GLY A 506 -0.79 29.14 2.76
CA GLY A 506 0.55 29.71 2.62
C GLY A 506 1.35 29.66 3.92
N CYS A 507 2.64 29.89 3.81
CA CYS A 507 3.54 29.94 4.96
C CYS A 507 3.71 31.36 5.50
N ASP A 508 3.73 31.48 6.84
CA ASP A 508 4.19 32.66 7.56
C ASP A 508 5.42 32.32 8.44
N ASP A 509 5.86 33.27 9.27
CA ASP A 509 7.06 33.11 10.12
C ASP A 509 6.92 32.00 11.20
N TYR A 510 5.71 31.49 11.45
CA TYR A 510 5.40 30.57 12.55
C TYR A 510 4.73 29.27 12.10
N VAL A 511 3.93 29.29 11.04
CA VAL A 511 3.20 28.14 10.51
C VAL A 511 3.45 28.07 9.00
N CYS A 512 3.78 26.87 8.50
CA CYS A 512 4.03 26.69 7.08
C CYS A 512 3.16 25.60 6.49
N MET A 513 3.48 24.33 6.73
CA MET A 513 2.70 23.20 6.22
C MET A 513 1.83 22.61 7.32
N GLU A 514 0.52 22.62 7.14
CA GLU A 514 -0.46 22.14 8.12
C GLU A 514 -1.06 20.76 7.76
N VAL A 515 -1.67 20.08 8.74
CA VAL A 515 -2.24 18.74 8.55
C VAL A 515 -3.25 18.68 7.39
N PRO A 516 -4.23 19.61 7.25
CA PRO A 516 -5.21 19.50 6.16
C PRO A 516 -4.61 19.72 4.78
N GLU A 517 -3.57 20.54 4.66
CA GLU A 517 -2.89 20.82 3.40
C GLU A 517 -2.19 19.56 2.87
N ILE A 518 -1.48 18.85 3.76
CA ILE A 518 -0.80 17.60 3.39
C ILE A 518 -1.79 16.48 3.17
N THR A 519 -2.88 16.44 3.94
CA THR A 519 -3.94 15.47 3.73
C THR A 519 -4.56 15.61 2.34
N GLU A 520 -4.89 16.84 1.91
CA GLU A 520 -5.41 17.09 0.56
C GLU A 520 -4.37 16.81 -0.54
N PHE A 521 -3.10 17.15 -0.30
CA PHE A 521 -2.02 16.81 -1.22
C PHE A 521 -1.90 15.28 -1.40
N LEU A 522 -1.98 14.50 -0.32
CA LEU A 522 -1.93 13.03 -0.38
C LEU A 522 -3.15 12.45 -1.10
N VAL A 523 -4.36 12.98 -0.88
CA VAL A 523 -5.56 12.58 -1.65
C VAL A 523 -5.34 12.85 -3.14
N THR A 524 -4.78 14.00 -3.50
CA THR A 524 -4.45 14.36 -4.88
C THR A 524 -3.39 13.44 -5.48
N LEU A 525 -2.35 13.10 -4.71
CA LEU A 525 -1.28 12.18 -5.11
C LEU A 525 -1.84 10.76 -5.36
N PHE A 526 -2.61 10.21 -4.43
CA PHE A 526 -3.23 8.89 -4.58
C PHE A 526 -4.27 8.85 -5.69
N THR A 527 -4.96 9.97 -5.95
CA THR A 527 -5.82 10.12 -7.13
C THR A 527 -4.99 9.98 -8.40
N ALA A 528 -3.93 10.77 -8.54
CA ALA A 528 -3.06 10.71 -9.71
C ALA A 528 -2.43 9.32 -9.89
N LEU A 529 -2.03 8.64 -8.82
CA LEU A 529 -1.50 7.26 -8.88
C LEU A 529 -2.55 6.29 -9.39
N SER A 530 -3.80 6.39 -8.92
CA SER A 530 -4.88 5.53 -9.40
C SER A 530 -5.27 5.78 -10.86
N VAL A 531 -5.02 6.98 -11.38
CA VAL A 531 -5.32 7.33 -12.78
C VAL A 531 -4.16 6.99 -13.73
N LYS A 532 -2.93 6.95 -13.21
CA LYS A 532 -1.69 6.75 -13.96
C LYS A 532 -1.75 5.57 -14.93
N ASP A 533 -2.16 4.40 -14.45
CA ASP A 533 -2.07 3.17 -15.25
C ASP A 533 -3.03 3.23 -16.43
N PHE A 534 -4.31 3.56 -16.18
CA PHE A 534 -5.30 3.78 -17.23
C PHE A 534 -4.83 4.84 -18.24
N PHE A 535 -4.37 5.99 -17.77
CA PHE A 535 -3.93 7.07 -18.65
C PHE A 535 -2.72 6.67 -19.49
N THR A 536 -1.74 5.99 -18.88
CA THR A 536 -0.52 5.54 -19.56
C THR A 536 -0.84 4.47 -20.60
N GLU A 537 -1.66 3.49 -20.26
CA GLU A 537 -2.06 2.42 -21.17
C GLU A 537 -2.84 2.96 -22.37
N GLU A 538 -3.82 3.85 -22.14
CA GLU A 538 -4.56 4.48 -23.24
C GLU A 538 -3.64 5.36 -24.11
N MET A 539 -2.72 6.10 -23.49
CA MET A 539 -1.74 6.90 -24.23
C MET A 539 -0.80 6.02 -25.07
N GLN A 540 -0.33 4.89 -24.54
CA GLN A 540 0.50 3.93 -25.28
C GLN A 540 -0.26 3.27 -26.43
N LYS A 541 -1.57 2.99 -26.27
CA LYS A 541 -2.40 2.46 -27.35
C LYS A 541 -2.47 3.45 -28.52
N VAL A 542 -2.75 4.72 -28.23
CA VAL A 542 -2.89 5.76 -29.29
C VAL A 542 -1.56 6.25 -29.86
N CYS A 543 -0.46 6.14 -29.11
CA CYS A 543 0.88 6.56 -29.52
C CYS A 543 1.83 5.39 -29.85
N SER A 544 1.32 4.18 -30.09
CA SER A 544 2.13 2.96 -30.27
C SER A 544 3.19 3.05 -31.38
N ASP A 545 2.92 3.81 -32.44
CA ASP A 545 3.86 4.03 -33.55
C ASP A 545 4.77 5.27 -33.36
N GLU A 546 4.59 6.02 -32.27
CA GLU A 546 5.28 7.29 -31.94
C GLU A 546 5.97 7.20 -30.58
N VAL A 547 6.72 6.11 -30.41
CA VAL A 547 7.60 5.86 -29.27
C VAL A 547 9.06 5.81 -29.71
N ASP A 548 9.97 6.05 -28.77
CA ASP A 548 11.39 5.84 -28.99
C ASP A 548 11.81 4.37 -28.80
N GLU A 549 13.11 4.09 -28.91
CA GLU A 549 13.67 2.73 -28.77
C GLU A 549 13.47 2.10 -27.38
N TYR A 550 13.03 2.87 -26.38
CA TYR A 550 12.73 2.44 -25.02
C TYR A 550 11.23 2.46 -24.71
N ASN A 551 10.37 2.52 -25.73
CA ASN A 551 8.91 2.63 -25.61
C ASN A 551 8.43 3.88 -24.85
N ARG A 552 9.20 4.96 -24.85
CA ARG A 552 8.79 6.26 -24.30
C ARG A 552 8.06 7.06 -25.36
N ILE A 553 6.99 7.76 -24.96
CA ILE A 553 6.07 8.43 -25.89
C ILE A 553 6.66 9.77 -26.32
N TYR A 554 6.69 10.07 -27.62
CA TYR A 554 7.13 11.39 -28.07
C TYR A 554 6.16 12.48 -27.60
N PRO A 555 6.64 13.64 -27.11
CA PRO A 555 5.77 14.68 -26.54
C PRO A 555 4.72 15.21 -27.51
N ASP A 556 5.01 15.24 -28.81
CA ASP A 556 4.05 15.68 -29.82
C ASP A 556 2.85 14.73 -29.94
N CYS A 557 3.06 13.41 -29.81
CA CYS A 557 1.96 12.45 -29.79
C CYS A 557 1.14 12.58 -28.51
N PHE A 558 1.80 12.73 -27.36
CA PHE A 558 1.16 12.96 -26.07
C PHE A 558 0.26 14.19 -26.13
N ARG A 559 0.79 15.35 -26.53
CA ARG A 559 0.04 16.62 -26.61
C ARG A 559 -1.13 16.55 -27.59
N ARG A 560 -0.97 15.83 -28.71
CA ARG A 560 -2.04 15.67 -29.70
C ARG A 560 -3.21 14.82 -29.19
N ASN A 561 -2.92 13.80 -28.38
CA ASN A 561 -3.91 12.83 -27.91
C ASN A 561 -4.35 13.03 -26.46
N PHE A 562 -3.78 14.00 -25.75
CA PHE A 562 -4.07 14.26 -24.34
C PHE A 562 -5.59 14.39 -24.06
N VAL A 563 -6.30 15.19 -24.86
CA VAL A 563 -7.75 15.40 -24.71
C VAL A 563 -8.52 14.11 -25.00
N ASN A 564 -8.14 13.38 -26.04
CA ASN A 564 -8.79 12.13 -26.42
C ASN A 564 -8.71 11.10 -25.28
N VAL A 565 -7.57 10.99 -24.60
CA VAL A 565 -7.38 10.08 -23.46
C VAL A 565 -8.20 10.55 -22.25
N LEU A 566 -8.25 11.85 -21.96
CA LEU A 566 -9.10 12.38 -20.88
C LEU A 566 -10.59 12.09 -21.07
N GLU A 567 -11.06 12.09 -22.33
CA GLU A 567 -12.45 11.83 -22.70
C GLU A 567 -12.74 10.33 -22.93
N THR A 568 -11.72 9.47 -22.85
CA THR A 568 -11.90 8.02 -23.08
C THR A 568 -12.71 7.40 -21.94
N PRO A 569 -13.85 6.74 -22.21
CA PRO A 569 -14.64 6.06 -21.20
C PRO A 569 -13.88 4.90 -20.57
N ASN A 570 -13.92 4.78 -19.24
CA ASN A 570 -13.32 3.67 -18.52
C ASN A 570 -14.37 2.59 -18.17
N PRO A 571 -14.26 1.35 -18.69
CA PRO A 571 -15.18 0.25 -18.36
C PRO A 571 -15.20 -0.12 -16.87
N GLU A 572 -14.11 0.13 -16.14
CA GLU A 572 -14.01 -0.16 -14.70
C GLU A 572 -14.73 0.87 -13.82
N ASP A 573 -15.17 1.99 -14.39
CA ASP A 573 -15.71 3.14 -13.67
C ASP A 573 -17.07 3.57 -14.26
N GLU A 574 -17.96 2.61 -14.48
CA GLU A 574 -19.30 2.83 -15.05
C GLU A 574 -19.29 3.57 -16.41
N PHE A 575 -18.21 3.43 -17.19
CA PHE A 575 -17.99 4.17 -18.44
C PHE A 575 -17.84 5.69 -18.28
N ARG A 576 -17.51 6.19 -17.08
CA ARG A 576 -17.09 7.58 -16.89
C ARG A 576 -15.69 7.79 -17.44
N SER A 577 -15.45 8.99 -17.94
CA SER A 577 -14.15 9.48 -18.38
C SER A 577 -13.51 10.34 -17.29
N LEU A 578 -12.21 10.60 -17.39
CA LEU A 578 -11.55 11.54 -16.48
C LEU A 578 -12.12 12.96 -16.63
N SER A 579 -12.56 13.32 -17.84
CA SER A 579 -13.18 14.61 -18.11
C SER A 579 -14.48 14.85 -17.31
N ASP A 580 -15.21 13.79 -16.95
CA ASP A 580 -16.42 13.88 -16.13
C ASP A 580 -16.13 14.30 -14.68
N TYR A 581 -14.93 13.95 -14.18
CA TYR A 581 -14.44 14.38 -12.86
C TYR A 581 -13.85 15.79 -12.87
N MET A 582 -13.47 16.32 -14.04
CA MET A 582 -12.88 17.66 -14.19
C MET A 582 -13.61 18.46 -15.28
N PRO A 583 -14.92 18.71 -15.14
CA PRO A 583 -15.72 19.34 -16.18
C PRO A 583 -15.27 20.78 -16.49
N LEU A 584 -14.75 21.49 -15.49
CA LEU A 584 -14.25 22.86 -15.65
C LEU A 584 -12.95 22.92 -16.45
N LEU A 585 -12.06 21.93 -16.28
CA LEU A 585 -10.88 21.77 -17.11
C LEU A 585 -11.25 21.41 -18.55
N SER A 586 -12.17 20.45 -18.73
CA SER A 586 -12.66 20.06 -20.05
C SER A 586 -13.24 21.26 -20.80
N SER A 587 -14.14 22.03 -20.18
CA SER A 587 -14.70 23.25 -20.79
C SER A 587 -13.64 24.30 -21.15
N TYR A 588 -12.59 24.44 -20.33
CA TYR A 588 -11.48 25.35 -20.63
C TYR A 588 -10.65 24.89 -21.83
N ILE A 589 -10.37 23.59 -21.93
CA ILE A 589 -9.64 23.03 -23.09
C ILE A 589 -10.44 23.22 -24.38
N VAL A 590 -11.77 23.06 -24.32
CA VAL A 590 -12.67 23.34 -25.44
C VAL A 590 -12.57 24.82 -25.84
N GLU A 591 -12.67 25.75 -24.88
CA GLU A 591 -12.52 27.20 -25.16
C GLU A 591 -11.18 27.53 -25.85
N LEU A 592 -10.08 26.89 -25.44
CA LEU A 592 -8.78 27.09 -26.07
C LEU A 592 -8.71 26.57 -27.50
N THR A 593 -9.61 25.68 -27.92
CA THR A 593 -9.58 25.02 -29.23
C THR A 593 -10.78 25.37 -30.12
N ASP A 594 -11.74 26.15 -29.63
CA ASP A 594 -13.00 26.52 -30.31
C ASP A 594 -12.81 27.20 -31.67
N ASP A 595 -11.70 27.95 -31.84
CA ASP A 595 -11.38 28.64 -33.09
C ASP A 595 -10.79 27.71 -34.17
N LEU A 596 -10.48 26.45 -33.84
CA LEU A 596 -9.90 25.48 -34.77
C LEU A 596 -10.98 24.84 -35.66
N PRO A 597 -10.70 24.62 -36.96
CA PRO A 597 -11.59 23.86 -37.83
C PRO A 597 -11.77 22.41 -37.33
N ALA A 598 -12.98 21.85 -37.50
CA ALA A 598 -13.27 20.48 -37.13
C ALA A 598 -12.27 19.48 -37.74
N GLY A 599 -11.72 18.58 -36.92
CA GLY A 599 -10.71 17.60 -37.31
C GLY A 599 -9.27 18.12 -37.32
N THR A 600 -9.04 19.38 -36.93
CA THR A 600 -7.69 19.92 -36.71
C THR A 600 -7.18 19.46 -35.34
N PRO A 601 -5.90 19.06 -35.20
CA PRO A 601 -5.31 18.73 -33.91
C PRO A 601 -5.37 19.91 -32.91
N PRO A 602 -5.66 19.65 -31.62
CA PRO A 602 -5.64 20.69 -30.58
C PRO A 602 -4.31 21.46 -30.50
N THR A 603 -3.21 20.81 -30.88
CA THR A 603 -1.85 21.37 -30.88
C THR A 603 -1.65 22.54 -31.84
N GLU A 604 -2.59 22.79 -32.76
CA GLU A 604 -2.56 23.99 -33.62
C GLU A 604 -3.07 25.25 -32.90
N SER A 605 -3.70 25.11 -31.72
CA SER A 605 -4.05 26.25 -30.87
C SER A 605 -2.84 26.69 -30.04
N GLU A 606 -2.44 27.95 -30.19
CA GLU A 606 -1.38 28.57 -29.38
C GLU A 606 -1.74 28.56 -27.89
N GLY A 607 -3.02 28.78 -27.56
CA GLY A 607 -3.50 28.77 -26.18
C GLY A 607 -3.42 27.39 -25.55
N TYR A 608 -3.85 26.36 -26.28
CA TYR A 608 -3.76 24.96 -25.85
C TYR A 608 -2.31 24.52 -25.62
N MET A 609 -1.44 24.80 -26.60
CA MET A 609 -0.03 24.46 -26.51
C MET A 609 0.64 25.18 -25.35
N LYS A 610 0.34 26.45 -25.15
CA LYS A 610 0.86 27.21 -24.01
C LYS A 610 0.40 26.61 -22.69
N PHE A 611 -0.87 26.27 -22.54
CA PHE A 611 -1.38 25.65 -21.32
C PHE A 611 -0.62 24.36 -20.99
N LEU A 612 -0.59 23.40 -21.93
CA LEU A 612 0.08 22.11 -21.70
C LEU A 612 1.57 22.26 -21.48
N THR A 613 2.27 23.07 -22.26
CA THR A 613 3.72 23.23 -22.13
C THR A 613 4.11 23.91 -20.82
N GLU A 614 3.32 24.85 -20.31
CA GLU A 614 3.52 25.45 -18.99
C GLU A 614 3.28 24.43 -17.87
N THR A 615 2.23 23.58 -17.98
CA THR A 615 2.02 22.47 -17.04
C THR A 615 3.16 21.46 -17.07
N GLU A 616 3.61 21.05 -18.27
CA GLU A 616 4.78 20.18 -18.45
C GLU A 616 6.06 20.79 -17.85
N SER A 617 6.21 22.12 -17.93
CA SER A 617 7.44 22.81 -17.47
C SER A 617 7.69 22.68 -15.98
N PHE A 618 6.63 22.68 -15.17
CA PHE A 618 6.78 22.55 -13.73
C PHE A 618 6.72 21.10 -13.25
N THR A 619 6.04 20.22 -13.99
CA THR A 619 5.79 18.84 -13.56
C THR A 619 6.86 17.87 -14.01
N ARG A 620 7.45 18.09 -15.20
CA ARG A 620 8.47 17.21 -15.75
C ARG A 620 9.85 17.63 -15.26
N THR A 621 10.59 16.66 -14.73
CA THR A 621 12.00 16.86 -14.34
C THR A 621 12.85 17.35 -15.52
N CYS A 622 12.57 16.86 -16.74
CA CYS A 622 13.25 17.24 -17.98
C CYS A 622 12.29 17.35 -19.15
N ARG A 623 12.40 18.44 -19.92
CA ARG A 623 11.66 18.64 -21.17
C ARG A 623 12.53 18.52 -22.41
N TYR A 624 13.78 18.95 -22.34
CA TYR A 624 14.72 18.98 -23.46
C TYR A 624 16.08 18.42 -23.05
N TYR A 625 16.78 17.82 -24.02
CA TYR A 625 18.14 17.32 -23.84
C TYR A 625 19.17 18.44 -23.87
N ASP A 626 18.90 19.49 -24.64
CA ASP A 626 19.78 20.64 -24.83
C ASP A 626 19.20 21.94 -24.24
N GLU A 627 20.10 22.85 -23.84
CA GLU A 627 19.73 24.20 -23.37
C GLU A 627 19.02 25.05 -24.43
N GLY A 628 19.19 24.70 -25.72
CA GLY A 628 18.52 25.38 -26.83
C GLY A 628 17.04 25.03 -26.97
N GLU A 629 16.53 24.12 -26.14
CA GLU A 629 15.17 23.56 -26.22
C GLU A 629 14.84 23.01 -27.63
N THR A 630 15.81 22.40 -28.30
CA THR A 630 15.66 21.93 -29.69
C THR A 630 15.32 20.44 -29.81
N GLU A 631 15.71 19.64 -28.82
CA GLU A 631 15.51 18.19 -28.82
C GLU A 631 14.71 17.75 -27.59
N PRO A 632 13.39 17.47 -27.74
CA PRO A 632 12.53 17.16 -26.62
C PRO A 632 12.79 15.75 -26.06
N VAL A 633 12.72 15.61 -24.74
CA VAL A 633 12.84 14.33 -24.04
C VAL A 633 11.53 13.54 -24.18
N PRO A 634 11.56 12.28 -24.66
CA PRO A 634 10.39 11.39 -24.67
C PRO A 634 9.81 11.15 -23.26
N MET A 635 8.49 11.05 -23.18
CA MET A 635 7.75 10.93 -21.92
C MET A 635 7.70 9.48 -21.44
N LYS A 636 8.05 9.27 -20.17
CA LYS A 636 7.82 8.02 -19.42
C LYS A 636 6.43 8.05 -18.77
N ALA A 637 5.96 6.90 -18.30
CA ALA A 637 4.70 6.79 -17.56
C ALA A 637 4.63 7.77 -16.36
N ASN A 638 5.75 7.97 -15.67
CA ASN A 638 5.84 8.90 -14.53
C ASN A 638 5.71 10.37 -14.96
N ASP A 639 6.09 10.74 -16.18
CA ASP A 639 5.90 12.11 -16.69
C ASP A 639 4.41 12.41 -16.91
N ALA A 640 3.66 11.45 -17.45
CA ALA A 640 2.20 11.60 -17.65
C ALA A 640 1.46 11.74 -16.30
N PHE A 641 1.85 10.92 -15.33
CA PHE A 641 1.39 11.05 -13.94
C PHE A 641 1.68 12.43 -13.36
N ALA A 642 2.92 12.93 -13.50
CA ALA A 642 3.32 14.22 -12.95
C ALA A 642 2.52 15.37 -13.60
N VAL A 643 2.34 15.35 -14.92
CA VAL A 643 1.51 16.32 -15.65
C VAL A 643 0.08 16.33 -15.12
N PHE A 644 -0.52 15.14 -14.93
CA PHE A 644 -1.87 15.01 -14.39
C PHE A 644 -1.98 15.53 -12.96
N ALA A 645 -1.08 15.12 -12.06
CA ALA A 645 -1.03 15.61 -10.69
C ALA A 645 -0.89 17.14 -10.64
N GLY A 646 -0.09 17.70 -11.53
CA GLY A 646 0.04 19.14 -11.70
C GLY A 646 -1.26 19.83 -12.11
N MET A 647 -2.05 19.23 -13.01
CA MET A 647 -3.36 19.76 -13.38
C MET A 647 -4.35 19.72 -12.23
N LEU A 648 -4.34 18.67 -11.40
CA LEU A 648 -5.21 18.60 -10.21
C LEU A 648 -4.92 19.77 -9.26
N ASN A 649 -3.66 20.12 -9.04
CA ASN A 649 -3.27 21.28 -8.22
C ASN A 649 -3.78 22.62 -8.85
N VAL A 650 -3.73 22.73 -10.18
CA VAL A 650 -4.28 23.90 -10.89
C VAL A 650 -5.81 23.99 -10.70
N GLU A 651 -6.53 22.88 -10.82
CA GLU A 651 -7.98 22.84 -10.59
C GLU A 651 -8.33 23.19 -9.14
N SER A 652 -7.62 22.61 -8.16
CA SER A 652 -7.79 22.91 -6.74
C SER A 652 -7.65 24.40 -6.45
N THR A 653 -6.61 25.02 -7.03
CA THR A 653 -6.32 26.45 -6.88
C THR A 653 -7.43 27.31 -7.45
N LEU A 654 -7.93 27.00 -8.66
CA LEU A 654 -9.02 27.77 -9.25
C LEU A 654 -10.31 27.64 -8.46
N LEU A 655 -10.70 26.43 -8.08
CA LEU A 655 -11.93 26.19 -7.31
C LEU A 655 -11.94 26.91 -5.96
N LYS A 656 -10.76 27.11 -5.36
CA LYS A 656 -10.61 27.87 -4.12
C LYS A 656 -10.94 29.34 -4.29
N PHE A 657 -10.45 29.96 -5.36
CA PHE A 657 -10.47 31.42 -5.50
C PHE A 657 -11.54 31.95 -6.47
N ASP A 658 -12.05 31.14 -7.40
CA ASP A 658 -13.16 31.51 -8.29
C ASP A 658 -14.48 31.48 -7.50
N LYS A 659 -14.82 32.61 -6.87
CA LYS A 659 -16.00 32.72 -5.99
C LYS A 659 -17.27 32.95 -6.80
N ASN A 660 -17.17 33.52 -8.00
CA ASN A 660 -18.32 33.80 -8.84
C ASN A 660 -18.63 32.70 -9.88
N GLN A 661 -17.79 31.67 -9.91
CA GLN A 661 -17.95 30.43 -10.67
C GLN A 661 -17.95 30.66 -12.19
N ASN A 662 -17.12 31.60 -12.66
CA ASN A 662 -17.01 31.92 -14.09
C ASN A 662 -15.81 31.25 -14.79
N ASN A 663 -15.18 30.30 -14.12
CA ASN A 663 -14.07 29.46 -14.57
C ASN A 663 -12.73 30.19 -14.73
N LYS A 664 -12.54 31.33 -14.05
CA LYS A 664 -11.31 32.13 -13.99
C LYS A 664 -11.25 32.93 -12.68
N LEU A 665 -10.11 33.56 -12.39
CA LEU A 665 -10.00 34.50 -11.27
C LEU A 665 -10.10 35.92 -11.79
N ASP A 666 -11.10 36.66 -11.34
CA ASP A 666 -11.29 38.05 -11.76
C ASP A 666 -10.32 39.01 -11.07
N GLY A 667 -9.53 39.71 -11.89
CA GLY A 667 -8.62 40.76 -11.43
C GLY A 667 -9.27 42.13 -11.30
N PHE A 668 -10.52 42.30 -11.70
CA PHE A 668 -11.18 43.61 -11.80
C PHE A 668 -12.39 43.73 -10.85
N GLY A 669 -12.69 44.97 -10.44
CA GLY A 669 -13.88 45.26 -9.62
C GLY A 669 -13.64 45.22 -8.11
N ARG A 670 -14.74 45.12 -7.35
CA ARG A 670 -14.71 45.12 -5.86
C ARG A 670 -14.36 43.76 -5.26
N ASN A 671 -14.64 42.67 -5.99
CA ASN A 671 -14.31 41.31 -5.61
C ASN A 671 -13.14 40.87 -6.49
N ASN A 672 -11.93 41.27 -6.11
CA ASN A 672 -10.71 40.98 -6.85
C ASN A 672 -10.11 39.66 -6.33
N GLU A 673 -10.52 38.56 -6.94
CA GLU A 673 -10.15 37.20 -6.55
C GLU A 673 -8.64 36.96 -6.68
N VAL A 674 -8.01 37.58 -7.69
CA VAL A 674 -6.55 37.54 -7.86
C VAL A 674 -5.82 38.14 -6.65
N LEU A 675 -6.27 39.31 -6.16
CA LEU A 675 -5.65 39.93 -4.98
C LEU A 675 -6.04 39.22 -3.68
N GLU A 676 -7.21 38.60 -3.60
CA GLU A 676 -7.58 37.74 -2.47
C GLU A 676 -6.63 36.55 -2.37
N ALA A 677 -6.33 35.89 -3.50
CA ALA A 677 -5.34 34.82 -3.56
C ALA A 677 -3.96 35.27 -3.09
N TYR A 678 -3.54 36.48 -3.49
CA TYR A 678 -2.29 37.07 -2.99
C TYR A 678 -2.28 37.18 -1.46
N TYR A 679 -3.26 37.86 -0.88
CA TYR A 679 -3.25 38.16 0.56
C TYR A 679 -3.49 36.94 1.45
N SER A 680 -4.19 35.93 0.95
CA SER A 680 -4.57 34.75 1.75
C SER A 680 -3.63 33.56 1.59
N THR A 681 -2.75 33.53 0.58
CA THR A 681 -1.93 32.34 0.31
C THR A 681 -0.57 32.69 -0.28
N TYR A 682 -0.50 33.50 -1.35
CA TYR A 682 0.76 33.72 -2.07
C TYR A 682 1.68 34.79 -1.44
N GLN A 683 1.22 35.59 -0.50
CA GLN A 683 2.00 36.72 0.03
C GLN A 683 3.35 36.28 0.58
N GLY A 684 3.39 35.28 1.46
CA GLY A 684 4.63 34.80 2.08
C GLY A 684 5.62 34.26 1.05
N ALA A 685 5.15 33.42 0.13
CA ALA A 685 5.99 32.87 -0.94
C ALA A 685 6.57 33.93 -1.87
N ILE A 686 5.75 34.93 -2.27
CA ILE A 686 6.22 36.03 -3.12
C ILE A 686 7.20 36.94 -2.37
N GLU A 687 6.98 37.18 -1.07
CA GLU A 687 7.90 37.96 -0.24
C GLU A 687 9.25 37.26 -0.06
N ALA A 688 9.26 35.94 0.14
CA ALA A 688 10.46 35.12 0.21
C ALA A 688 11.24 35.17 -1.11
N LEU A 689 10.57 34.91 -2.22
CA LEU A 689 11.15 34.93 -3.57
C LEU A 689 11.90 36.25 -3.87
N VAL A 690 11.30 37.39 -3.51
CA VAL A 690 11.86 38.71 -3.85
C VAL A 690 12.88 39.22 -2.83
N ALA A 691 12.85 38.69 -1.60
CA ALA A 691 13.83 39.01 -0.57
C ALA A 691 15.24 38.56 -1.00
N GLU A 692 15.34 37.40 -1.64
CA GLU A 692 16.59 36.85 -2.18
C GLU A 692 17.12 37.69 -3.36
N GLN A 693 16.23 38.16 -4.25
CA GLN A 693 16.62 38.83 -5.49
C GLN A 693 16.96 40.32 -5.35
N GLY A 694 16.34 41.05 -4.40
CA GLY A 694 16.55 42.50 -4.32
C GLY A 694 16.29 43.14 -2.97
N GLY A 695 16.25 42.34 -1.90
CA GLY A 695 16.22 42.81 -0.52
C GLY A 695 14.96 43.60 -0.13
N PRO A 696 15.00 44.37 0.98
CA PRO A 696 13.80 44.95 1.61
C PRO A 696 12.97 45.92 0.76
N LEU A 697 13.52 46.41 -0.36
CA LEU A 697 12.82 47.30 -1.28
C LEU A 697 11.85 46.51 -2.17
N LEU A 698 12.27 45.36 -2.71
CA LEU A 698 11.41 44.52 -3.54
C LEU A 698 10.36 43.79 -2.70
N THR A 699 10.67 43.41 -1.45
CA THR A 699 9.69 42.86 -0.51
C THR A 699 8.51 43.81 -0.28
N LYS A 700 8.74 45.14 -0.25
CA LYS A 700 7.65 46.13 -0.16
C LYS A 700 6.81 46.25 -1.43
N LEU A 701 7.29 45.67 -2.53
CA LEU A 701 6.62 45.63 -3.83
C LEU A 701 6.10 44.23 -4.18
N SER A 702 6.12 43.27 -3.24
CA SER A 702 5.66 41.89 -3.41
C SER A 702 4.29 41.79 -4.09
N ARG A 703 3.31 42.58 -3.64
CA ARG A 703 2.00 42.66 -4.29
C ARG A 703 2.08 43.08 -5.76
N GLN A 704 2.88 44.10 -6.08
CA GLN A 704 3.03 44.58 -7.45
C GLN A 704 3.79 43.56 -8.31
N ILE A 705 4.73 42.81 -7.72
CA ILE A 705 5.44 41.73 -8.38
C ILE A 705 4.48 40.57 -8.68
N PHE A 706 3.62 40.20 -7.75
CA PHE A 706 2.56 39.23 -7.99
C PHE A 706 1.61 39.67 -9.11
N GLN A 707 1.14 40.92 -9.11
CA GLN A 707 0.32 41.43 -10.21
C GLN A 707 1.06 41.46 -11.55
N TYR A 708 2.36 41.71 -11.54
CA TYR A 708 3.21 41.66 -12.73
C TYR A 708 3.33 40.21 -13.25
N LEU A 709 3.51 39.24 -12.35
CA LEU A 709 3.52 37.81 -12.64
C LEU A 709 2.20 37.35 -13.25
N ILE A 710 1.06 37.71 -12.66
CA ILE A 710 -0.27 37.38 -13.21
C ILE A 710 -0.44 37.94 -14.63
N LYS A 711 0.03 39.17 -14.86
CA LYS A 711 -0.19 39.88 -16.13
C LYS A 711 0.74 39.44 -17.26
N TYR A 712 1.99 39.14 -16.94
CA TYR A 712 3.03 38.91 -17.94
C TYR A 712 3.66 37.52 -17.88
N GLY A 713 3.31 36.70 -16.90
CA GLY A 713 3.83 35.34 -16.74
C GLY A 713 5.31 35.28 -16.37
N LYS A 714 5.87 36.35 -15.79
CA LYS A 714 7.28 36.41 -15.41
C LYS A 714 7.52 37.34 -14.21
N VAL A 715 8.61 37.11 -13.50
CA VAL A 715 9.10 38.01 -12.44
C VAL A 715 10.10 39.03 -13.02
N PRO A 716 10.21 40.23 -12.42
CA PRO A 716 11.15 41.24 -12.90
C PRO A 716 12.60 40.89 -12.52
N GLU A 717 13.37 40.39 -13.47
CA GLU A 717 14.83 40.19 -13.33
C GLU A 717 15.56 41.48 -12.91
N THR A 718 16.31 41.43 -11.80
CA THR A 718 17.09 42.56 -11.27
C THR A 718 18.35 42.88 -12.07
N ASP A 719 18.85 41.90 -12.83
CA ASP A 719 20.13 42.03 -13.53
C ASP A 719 19.95 42.48 -14.99
N ASN A 720 18.70 42.51 -15.46
CA ASN A 720 18.32 42.89 -16.79
C ASN A 720 17.66 44.29 -16.80
N ILE A 721 18.41 45.29 -17.29
CA ILE A 721 17.94 46.69 -17.39
C ILE A 721 16.63 46.80 -18.19
N GLY A 722 16.44 45.94 -19.20
CA GLY A 722 15.19 45.88 -19.97
C GLY A 722 14.00 45.44 -19.12
N SER A 723 14.18 44.36 -18.36
CA SER A 723 13.17 43.83 -17.43
C SER A 723 12.79 44.86 -16.36
N ILE A 724 13.79 45.50 -15.73
CA ILE A 724 13.56 46.58 -14.75
C ILE A 724 12.79 47.74 -15.38
N LYS A 725 13.12 48.14 -16.60
CA LYS A 725 12.43 49.23 -17.29
C LYS A 725 10.96 48.87 -17.54
N ASP A 726 10.66 47.63 -17.90
CA ASP A 726 9.29 47.17 -18.11
C ASP A 726 8.51 47.05 -16.79
N PHE A 727 9.16 46.61 -15.72
CA PHE A 727 8.58 46.65 -14.37
C PHE A 727 8.30 48.07 -13.90
N VAL A 728 9.22 49.02 -14.11
CA VAL A 728 9.01 50.44 -13.79
C VAL A 728 7.85 51.01 -14.60
N LYS A 729 7.77 50.73 -15.91
CA LYS A 729 6.60 51.12 -16.72
C LYS A 729 5.30 50.54 -16.16
N PHE A 730 5.33 49.29 -15.70
CA PHE A 730 4.18 48.66 -15.06
C PHE A 730 3.81 49.34 -13.73
N LEU A 731 4.78 49.70 -12.89
CA LEU A 731 4.53 50.43 -11.64
C LEU A 731 3.84 51.78 -11.88
N PHE A 732 4.13 52.45 -12.99
CA PHE A 732 3.47 53.70 -13.41
C PHE A 732 2.22 53.49 -14.29
N SER A 733 1.91 52.26 -14.69
CA SER A 733 0.69 51.94 -15.44
C SER A 733 -0.55 52.15 -14.57
N ARG A 734 -1.62 52.69 -15.18
CA ARG A 734 -2.94 52.77 -14.56
C ARG A 734 -3.67 51.43 -14.51
N TYR A 735 -3.26 50.46 -15.33
CA TYR A 735 -3.91 49.15 -15.48
C TYR A 735 -2.94 48.04 -15.06
N LYS A 736 -2.92 47.76 -13.75
CA LYS A 736 -2.06 46.72 -13.15
C LYS A 736 -2.76 45.38 -13.02
N ASN A 737 -4.08 45.41 -12.89
CA ASN A 737 -4.89 44.22 -12.73
C ASN A 737 -4.99 43.43 -14.05
N ALA A 738 -5.11 42.11 -13.91
CA ALA A 738 -5.35 41.16 -14.97
C ALA A 738 -6.09 39.95 -14.35
N ASP A 739 -6.92 39.29 -15.14
CA ASP A 739 -7.56 38.03 -14.74
C ASP A 739 -6.53 36.90 -14.77
N ALA A 740 -6.77 35.83 -14.02
CA ALA A 740 -5.95 34.62 -14.04
C ALA A 740 -6.78 33.42 -14.54
N THR A 741 -6.15 32.60 -15.39
CA THR A 741 -6.73 31.36 -15.91
C THR A 741 -5.87 30.16 -15.49
N ARG A 742 -6.26 28.93 -15.85
CA ARG A 742 -5.43 27.72 -15.64
C ARG A 742 -4.01 27.86 -16.20
N THR A 743 -3.88 28.47 -17.38
CA THR A 743 -2.57 28.79 -17.97
C THR A 743 -1.79 29.75 -17.08
N THR A 744 -2.43 30.76 -16.51
CA THR A 744 -1.79 31.70 -15.59
C THR A 744 -1.30 31.00 -14.33
N ILE A 745 -2.12 30.13 -13.72
CA ILE A 745 -1.73 29.35 -12.53
C ILE A 745 -0.57 28.40 -12.85
N SER A 746 -0.64 27.69 -13.98
CA SER A 746 0.46 26.82 -14.46
C SER A 746 1.75 27.62 -14.69
N THR A 747 1.64 28.85 -15.20
CA THR A 747 2.80 29.75 -15.36
C THR A 747 3.37 30.19 -14.01
N ILE A 748 2.53 30.48 -13.00
CA ILE A 748 3.00 30.81 -11.65
C ILE A 748 3.75 29.62 -11.05
N LEU A 749 3.18 28.42 -11.15
CA LEU A 749 3.81 27.16 -10.70
C LEU A 749 5.20 26.99 -11.30
N LYS A 750 5.30 27.09 -12.63
CA LYS A 750 6.57 27.03 -13.35
C LYS A 750 7.55 28.08 -12.83
N VAL A 751 7.14 29.36 -12.77
CA VAL A 751 8.05 30.44 -12.37
C VAL A 751 8.53 30.24 -10.93
N LEU A 752 7.67 29.87 -10.00
CA LEU A 752 8.10 29.60 -8.62
C LEU A 752 9.05 28.40 -8.54
N GLY A 753 8.77 27.32 -9.29
CA GLY A 753 9.65 26.16 -9.36
C GLY A 753 11.02 26.46 -9.97
N GLU A 754 11.07 27.20 -11.09
CA GLU A 754 12.31 27.60 -11.75
C GLU A 754 13.17 28.52 -10.88
N GLN A 755 12.55 29.46 -10.16
CA GLN A 755 13.28 30.38 -9.29
C GLN A 755 13.82 29.68 -8.03
N ASN A 756 13.11 28.69 -7.50
CA ASN A 756 13.61 27.87 -6.40
C ASN A 756 14.77 26.95 -6.83
N ALA A 757 14.78 26.47 -8.08
CA ALA A 757 15.84 25.60 -8.58
C ALA A 757 17.20 26.30 -8.74
N GLY A 758 17.22 27.61 -9.01
CA GLY A 758 18.46 28.40 -9.12
C GLY A 758 19.46 27.83 -10.14
N GLU A 759 20.74 27.75 -9.75
CA GLU A 759 21.81 27.15 -10.57
C GLU A 759 21.83 25.59 -10.52
N ASN A 760 20.92 24.97 -9.76
CA ASN A 760 20.90 23.53 -9.51
C ASN A 760 19.97 22.78 -10.48
N TYR A 761 20.25 22.91 -11.78
CA TYR A 761 19.47 22.28 -12.84
C TYR A 761 19.72 20.76 -12.95
N PHE A 762 18.81 20.07 -13.63
CA PHE A 762 18.90 18.62 -13.86
C PHE A 762 19.68 18.30 -15.14
N LYS A 763 20.56 17.30 -15.09
CA LYS A 763 21.41 16.85 -16.20
C LYS A 763 20.62 16.00 -17.21
N CYS A 764 19.71 16.62 -17.95
CA CYS A 764 18.76 15.91 -18.83
C CYS A 764 19.43 15.01 -19.86
N GLU A 765 20.49 15.47 -20.52
CA GLU A 765 21.24 14.65 -21.49
C GLU A 765 21.86 13.41 -20.86
N GLU A 766 22.57 13.58 -19.74
CA GLU A 766 23.26 12.48 -19.07
C GLU A 766 22.27 11.46 -18.48
N CYS A 767 21.20 11.95 -17.87
CA CYS A 767 20.35 11.14 -16.99
C CYS A 767 19.05 10.66 -17.65
N MET A 768 18.67 11.21 -18.81
CA MET A 768 17.43 10.86 -19.50
C MET A 768 17.62 10.35 -20.93
N ARG A 769 18.82 10.38 -21.52
CA ARG A 769 19.00 9.94 -22.92
C ARG A 769 18.84 8.42 -23.05
N ASP A 770 19.72 7.69 -22.38
CA ASP A 770 19.65 6.23 -22.27
C ASP A 770 19.15 5.87 -20.86
N PRO A 771 17.92 5.34 -20.70
CA PRO A 771 17.40 4.94 -19.40
C PRO A 771 18.14 3.75 -18.78
N ASN A 772 19.00 3.05 -19.52
CA ASN A 772 19.87 1.99 -19.00
C ASN A 772 21.20 2.52 -18.47
N THR A 773 21.52 3.79 -18.73
CA THR A 773 22.70 4.43 -18.17
C THR A 773 22.33 5.04 -16.83
N GLU A 774 22.98 4.57 -15.77
CA GLU A 774 22.76 5.09 -14.42
C GLU A 774 23.31 6.52 -14.32
N CYS A 775 22.44 7.44 -13.91
CA CYS A 775 22.80 8.84 -13.70
C CYS A 775 23.71 8.95 -12.47
N VAL A 776 24.89 9.55 -12.64
CA VAL A 776 25.86 9.63 -11.54
C VAL A 776 25.50 10.84 -10.65
N PRO A 777 25.30 10.64 -9.33
CA PRO A 777 25.12 11.75 -8.40
C PRO A 777 26.40 12.57 -8.29
N VAL A 778 26.29 13.89 -8.21
CA VAL A 778 27.46 14.75 -7.94
C VAL A 778 27.62 14.88 -6.43
N SER A 779 28.26 13.90 -5.78
CA SER A 779 28.62 13.95 -4.36
C SER A 779 29.95 14.70 -4.14
N GLY A 780 30.06 15.92 -4.69
CA GLY A 780 31.29 16.70 -4.60
C GLY A 780 31.13 17.93 -3.73
N TYR A 781 31.72 17.97 -2.53
CA TYR A 781 32.00 19.25 -1.87
C TYR A 781 33.41 19.71 -2.25
N THR A 782 33.59 21.02 -2.45
CA THR A 782 34.93 21.60 -2.55
C THR A 782 35.51 21.72 -1.15
N ASP A 783 36.64 21.06 -0.90
CA ASP A 783 37.34 21.22 0.37
C ASP A 783 37.88 22.66 0.52
N GLN A 784 38.47 22.97 1.68
CA GLN A 784 39.05 24.29 1.94
C GLN A 784 40.20 24.68 0.98
N ASN A 785 40.66 23.75 0.14
CA ASN A 785 41.69 23.95 -0.88
C ASN A 785 41.10 24.08 -2.30
N GLY A 786 39.79 23.95 -2.47
CA GLY A 786 39.12 24.01 -3.76
C GLY A 786 39.23 22.72 -4.57
N GLU A 787 39.55 21.58 -3.95
CA GLU A 787 39.49 20.27 -4.58
C GLU A 787 38.11 19.65 -4.38
N VAL A 788 37.50 19.14 -5.45
CA VAL A 788 36.24 18.38 -5.40
C VAL A 788 36.54 17.02 -4.79
N VAL A 789 36.04 16.79 -3.57
CA VAL A 789 36.11 15.50 -2.89
C VAL A 789 34.81 14.76 -3.21
N CYS A 790 34.91 13.68 -4.00
CA CYS A 790 33.79 12.77 -4.20
C CYS A 790 33.67 11.87 -2.96
N GLU A 791 32.56 11.97 -2.21
CA GLU A 791 32.21 10.91 -1.26
C GLU A 791 31.78 9.66 -2.04
N ASP A 792 32.18 8.47 -1.57
CA ASP A 792 31.59 7.20 -1.98
C ASP A 792 30.05 7.34 -1.91
N ASP A 793 29.35 6.74 -2.89
CA ASP A 793 27.94 6.99 -3.22
C ASP A 793 27.08 7.34 -1.98
N PRO A 794 26.61 8.59 -1.82
CA PRO A 794 25.79 8.97 -0.67
C PRO A 794 24.43 8.26 -0.65
N TRP A 795 24.11 7.47 -1.68
CA TRP A 795 22.88 6.69 -1.86
C TRP A 795 23.01 5.18 -1.56
N GLU A 796 24.21 4.66 -1.28
CA GLU A 796 24.43 3.27 -0.80
C GLU A 796 24.43 3.14 0.73
#